data_AF-A0A0L0NEK6-F1
#
_entry.id   AF-A0A0L0NEK6-F1
#
_cell.length_a   1.000
_cell.length_b   1.000
_cell.length_c   1.000
_cell.angle_alpha   90.00
_cell.angle_beta   90.00
_cell.angle_gamma   90.00
#
_symmetry.space_group_name_H-M   'P 1'
#
loop_
_entity.id
_entity.type
_entity.pdbx_description
1 polymer ?
#
loop_
_entity_poly.entity_id
_entity_poly.type
_entity_poly.pdbx_seq_one_letter_code
_entity_poly.pdbx_strand_id
1 'polypeptide(L)'
;MATPSVMAADILPRFLLPRLSWAAPLSAPRAAARPFAAIHVGKTARQFSSFQHGESPAQRRPTPAGSPILILSRAFHATAMRQRDHHFDTLKFVKRLQSEGFTELQSVAMMKVLNDVIEESIQNLTRTMVLREDAAKATYTQKVDFAKLRSELLSADSTESNTTRSAHERLTNDIAKLSSRLRDEIGRTQASVRLDLNLEKGRIREEAVGQELKSKETETKIEQEVAALREKLEQVKFQTLQWLMGVCTGFAALLLGAWRLLIKQFYLNIAYEYRKCALSLAGEPRATHQATKVPADNRSHTACGLHAPLFLTSSIILNLLLHLPLLAIPQSETHTKRPERLCIVLGHNVLAQLLHFSARLFSTYPTNLWIRNPSSRDSTMAGKPKVLLLGKIDHSHTDITAPDSAHDAWSGIADIAQVLRPEATNRDEFFTECKAGAFDGASVAYRTFDSVAVTGKIDSAVLDVLPKSLKFLCHNGAGYDQVDIPACTAHNVRVSNTPTAVDDATADITIWLLIGALRNLPASMAALRAGNWRGKSLPALGHDPQGKVLGILGMGGIGRNVAAKARAFGMRIRYHNRSRLSPDLEDGAEYVDFETLLKQSDVLSLNLPLNPKTRHTISTPQFAIMKPGIVIVNTARGAVMDEAALVDALATGQVASVGLDVYENEPEIHAELLANESVLLVPHMGTWTEETQTKMEEWAISNVRMAVTEAKLRSIVPEQTNMA
;
A
#
# COMPACT_ATOMS: atom_id res chain seq x y z
N MET A 1 22.16 -58.82 -37.56
CA MET A 1 20.89 -59.39 -37.10
C MET A 1 20.65 -58.89 -35.68
N ALA A 2 19.58 -58.18 -35.29
CA ALA A 2 18.57 -57.40 -35.98
C ALA A 2 18.08 -56.38 -34.93
N THR A 3 18.03 -55.09 -35.28
CA THR A 3 17.25 -54.07 -34.55
C THR A 3 16.16 -53.58 -35.50
N PRO A 4 14.87 -53.68 -35.14
CA PRO A 4 13.78 -53.14 -35.94
C PRO A 4 13.43 -51.69 -35.52
N SER A 5 13.30 -50.81 -36.53
CA SER A 5 12.13 -49.98 -36.92
C SER A 5 11.04 -49.65 -35.86
N VAL A 6 10.28 -48.54 -35.83
CA VAL A 6 10.02 -47.39 -36.71
C VAL A 6 8.88 -46.55 -36.06
N MET A 7 8.87 -45.21 -36.27
CA MET A 7 7.73 -44.25 -36.28
C MET A 7 6.94 -43.95 -34.99
N ALA A 8 6.26 -42.81 -34.79
CA ALA A 8 6.17 -41.46 -35.39
C ALA A 8 5.21 -40.67 -34.47
N ALA A 9 5.33 -39.34 -34.39
CA ALA A 9 4.20 -38.38 -34.42
C ALA A 9 4.65 -36.96 -34.04
N ASP A 10 4.42 -36.04 -34.97
CA ASP A 10 4.38 -34.58 -34.81
C ASP A 10 3.24 -34.11 -33.87
N ILE A 11 3.31 -32.82 -33.47
CA ILE A 11 2.24 -31.79 -33.40
C ILE A 11 2.24 -30.93 -32.09
N LEU A 12 2.85 -29.73 -32.22
CA LEU A 12 2.46 -28.36 -31.72
C LEU A 12 2.36 -28.00 -30.21
N PRO A 13 2.35 -26.69 -29.80
CA PRO A 13 2.89 -25.46 -30.42
C PRO A 13 3.70 -24.53 -29.48
N ARG A 14 4.43 -23.58 -30.11
CA ARG A 14 4.99 -22.35 -29.54
C ARG A 14 3.90 -21.28 -29.38
N PHE A 15 3.75 -20.68 -28.19
CA PHE A 15 3.23 -19.32 -28.03
C PHE A 15 3.82 -18.65 -26.76
N LEU A 16 4.23 -17.39 -26.93
CA LEU A 16 4.51 -16.33 -25.93
C LEU A 16 5.76 -16.45 -25.03
N LEU A 17 6.90 -15.97 -25.55
CA LEU A 17 7.95 -15.30 -24.75
C LEU A 17 8.25 -13.94 -25.40
N PRO A 18 8.07 -12.80 -24.72
CA PRO A 18 8.38 -11.48 -25.27
C PRO A 18 9.90 -11.23 -25.27
N ARG A 19 10.43 -10.81 -26.42
CA ARG A 19 11.79 -10.30 -26.62
C ARG A 19 11.87 -8.86 -26.11
N LEU A 20 12.69 -8.60 -25.10
CA LEU A 20 13.10 -7.24 -24.73
C LEU A 20 14.39 -6.88 -25.49
N SER A 21 14.27 -6.00 -26.47
CA SER A 21 15.39 -5.32 -27.13
C SER A 21 15.66 -4.00 -26.43
N TRP A 22 16.82 -3.86 -25.81
CA TRP A 22 17.30 -2.57 -25.29
C TRP A 22 18.05 -1.82 -26.40
N ALA A 23 17.53 -0.67 -26.80
CA ALA A 23 18.24 0.33 -27.59
C ALA A 23 18.78 1.40 -26.64
N ALA A 24 20.11 1.58 -26.61
CA ALA A 24 20.76 2.62 -25.84
C ALA A 24 20.85 3.93 -26.64
N PRO A 25 20.59 5.12 -26.06
CA PRO A 25 20.79 6.39 -26.73
C PRO A 25 22.26 6.84 -26.64
N LEU A 26 22.79 7.25 -27.81
CA LEU A 26 24.06 7.94 -27.98
C LEU A 26 23.88 9.44 -27.74
N SER A 27 24.69 10.06 -26.86
CA SER A 27 25.33 11.37 -27.10
C SER A 27 26.02 11.94 -25.85
N ALA A 28 27.35 12.09 -25.91
CA ALA A 28 28.09 13.20 -25.26
C ALA A 28 29.48 13.34 -25.93
N PRO A 29 30.03 14.57 -26.05
CA PRO A 29 31.03 14.91 -27.07
C PRO A 29 32.50 14.79 -26.63
N ARG A 30 33.37 14.69 -27.64
CA ARG A 30 34.85 14.66 -27.59
C ARG A 30 35.47 16.04 -27.34
N ALA A 31 36.53 16.08 -26.54
CA ALA A 31 37.69 16.99 -26.66
C ALA A 31 38.96 16.22 -26.20
N ALA A 32 39.81 15.77 -27.13
CA ALA A 32 41.12 16.36 -27.52
C ALA A 32 42.22 16.20 -26.42
N ALA A 33 43.09 15.17 -26.52
CA ALA A 33 44.49 15.23 -27.03
C ALA A 33 45.51 15.64 -25.92
N ARG A 34 46.65 14.99 -25.62
CA ARG A 34 47.63 14.16 -26.36
C ARG A 34 48.60 13.44 -25.34
N PRO A 35 49.63 12.65 -25.73
CA PRO A 35 49.97 11.36 -25.12
C PRO A 35 51.31 11.30 -24.36
N PHE A 36 51.54 10.23 -23.60
CA PHE A 36 52.89 9.70 -23.35
C PHE A 36 52.90 8.17 -23.43
N ALA A 37 54.01 7.65 -23.95
CA ALA A 37 54.19 6.33 -24.56
C ALA A 37 54.09 5.15 -23.59
N ALA A 38 53.50 4.05 -24.10
CA ALA A 38 53.46 2.74 -23.48
C ALA A 38 54.67 1.89 -23.92
N ILE A 39 55.27 1.18 -22.96
CA ILE A 39 56.08 -0.01 -23.21
C ILE A 39 55.14 -1.22 -23.13
N HIS A 40 55.14 -2.03 -24.19
CA HIS A 40 54.31 -3.20 -24.38
C HIS A 40 55.15 -4.47 -24.16
N VAL A 41 54.68 -5.39 -23.30
CA VAL A 41 55.03 -6.82 -23.39
C VAL A 41 53.75 -7.62 -23.15
N GLY A 42 53.26 -8.25 -24.21
CA GLY A 42 52.06 -9.09 -24.21
C GLY A 42 52.36 -10.53 -23.79
N LYS A 43 51.39 -11.15 -23.12
CA LYS A 43 51.23 -12.60 -22.95
C LYS A 43 50.12 -13.07 -23.88
N THR A 44 50.36 -14.11 -24.66
CA THR A 44 49.32 -14.85 -25.38
C THR A 44 49.30 -16.32 -24.97
N ALA A 45 48.07 -16.84 -24.93
CA ALA A 45 47.61 -18.10 -24.37
C ALA A 45 48.08 -19.35 -25.12
N ARG A 46 47.98 -20.50 -24.45
CA ARG A 46 47.95 -21.84 -25.07
C ARG A 46 46.78 -22.66 -24.53
N GLN A 47 45.98 -23.15 -25.47
CA GLN A 47 44.96 -24.18 -25.29
C GLN A 47 45.57 -25.59 -25.39
N PHE A 48 44.92 -26.53 -24.73
CA PHE A 48 45.13 -27.98 -24.73
C PHE A 48 44.45 -28.65 -25.94
N SER A 49 45.03 -29.75 -26.45
CA SER A 49 44.30 -30.99 -26.73
C SER A 49 45.24 -32.17 -27.00
N SER A 50 44.82 -33.32 -26.44
CA SER A 50 45.36 -34.67 -26.40
C SER A 50 45.32 -35.45 -27.72
N PHE A 51 46.19 -36.47 -27.86
CA PHE A 51 45.94 -37.62 -28.75
C PHE A 51 46.39 -38.95 -28.12
N GLN A 52 45.54 -39.97 -28.30
CA GLN A 52 45.66 -41.36 -27.86
C GLN A 52 46.29 -42.29 -28.92
N HIS A 53 46.67 -43.46 -28.41
CA HIS A 53 47.25 -44.69 -28.96
C HIS A 53 46.84 -45.26 -30.34
N GLY A 54 47.72 -46.13 -30.86
CA GLY A 54 47.43 -47.27 -31.76
C GLY A 54 48.64 -47.63 -32.63
N GLU A 55 49.58 -48.46 -32.16
CA GLU A 55 49.72 -49.92 -32.40
C GLU A 55 50.45 -50.35 -33.70
N SER A 56 51.58 -51.02 -33.46
CA SER A 56 52.07 -52.24 -34.14
C SER A 56 52.91 -52.17 -35.45
N PRO A 57 53.77 -53.19 -35.69
CA PRO A 57 55.17 -52.99 -36.08
C PRO A 57 55.53 -53.63 -37.44
N ALA A 58 56.66 -53.20 -38.04
CA ALA A 58 57.55 -54.09 -38.80
C ALA A 58 58.90 -53.43 -39.14
N GLN A 59 59.97 -54.17 -38.86
CA GLN A 59 61.34 -54.11 -39.40
C GLN A 59 61.35 -53.95 -40.94
N ARG A 60 62.36 -53.44 -41.67
CA ARG A 60 63.77 -53.08 -41.44
C ARG A 60 64.28 -52.35 -42.71
N ARG A 61 65.09 -51.29 -42.53
CA ARG A 61 66.28 -50.88 -43.33
C ARG A 61 66.12 -50.48 -44.84
N PRO A 62 67.14 -49.86 -45.47
CA PRO A 62 67.82 -48.61 -45.09
C PRO A 62 68.07 -47.70 -46.33
N THR A 63 68.33 -46.40 -46.16
CA THR A 63 68.95 -45.57 -47.21
C THR A 63 70.01 -44.63 -46.65
N PRO A 64 71.05 -44.28 -47.45
CA PRO A 64 72.31 -43.76 -46.93
C PRO A 64 72.59 -42.29 -47.28
N ALA A 65 73.48 -41.73 -46.46
CA ALA A 65 74.64 -40.88 -46.77
C ALA A 65 74.47 -39.53 -47.53
N GLY A 66 74.96 -38.48 -46.86
CA GLY A 66 75.32 -37.19 -47.44
C GLY A 66 75.92 -36.25 -46.39
N SER A 67 77.24 -36.34 -46.22
CA SER A 67 78.17 -35.70 -45.25
C SER A 67 78.23 -34.15 -45.31
N PRO A 68 79.09 -33.47 -44.52
CA PRO A 68 79.36 -33.55 -43.08
C PRO A 68 79.26 -32.13 -42.46
N ILE A 69 78.30 -31.88 -41.55
CA ILE A 69 78.22 -30.57 -40.86
C ILE A 69 78.75 -30.72 -39.43
N LEU A 70 79.84 -29.99 -39.19
CA LEU A 70 80.48 -29.69 -37.91
C LEU A 70 79.45 -29.18 -36.90
N ILE A 71 79.09 -30.04 -35.94
CA ILE A 71 78.42 -29.61 -34.71
C ILE A 71 79.51 -29.47 -33.65
N LEU A 72 79.73 -28.22 -33.22
CA LEU A 72 80.38 -27.91 -31.95
C LEU A 72 79.57 -28.59 -30.83
N SER A 73 79.97 -29.80 -30.45
CA SER A 73 79.51 -30.37 -29.19
C SER A 73 80.24 -29.63 -28.08
N ARG A 74 79.48 -28.98 -27.20
CA ARG A 74 80.00 -28.53 -25.92
C ARG A 74 80.37 -29.81 -25.17
N ALA A 75 81.65 -30.14 -25.17
CA ALA A 75 82.18 -31.30 -24.48
C ALA A 75 81.79 -31.19 -23.01
N PHE A 76 80.88 -32.07 -22.56
CA PHE A 76 80.85 -32.43 -21.15
C PHE A 76 82.27 -32.90 -20.82
N HIS A 77 82.95 -32.20 -19.93
CA HIS A 77 84.19 -32.70 -19.36
C HIS A 77 83.88 -34.02 -18.67
N ALA A 78 84.03 -35.13 -19.41
CA ALA A 78 84.28 -36.41 -18.81
C ALA A 78 85.63 -36.25 -18.11
N THR A 79 85.59 -35.97 -16.81
CA THR A 79 86.75 -36.22 -15.95
C THR A 79 87.26 -37.59 -16.34
N ALA A 80 88.49 -37.68 -16.85
CA ALA A 80 89.09 -38.97 -17.14
C ALA A 80 88.83 -39.86 -15.92
N MET A 81 88.33 -41.09 -16.13
CA MET A 81 88.26 -42.08 -15.05
C MET A 81 89.69 -42.22 -14.52
N ARG A 82 90.03 -41.48 -13.47
CA ARG A 82 91.05 -41.91 -12.54
C ARG A 82 90.51 -43.24 -12.05
N GLN A 83 91.28 -44.31 -12.23
CA GLN A 83 91.13 -45.48 -11.37
C GLN A 83 91.11 -44.94 -9.94
N ARG A 84 89.92 -44.89 -9.34
CA ARG A 84 89.81 -44.63 -7.92
C ARG A 84 90.28 -45.93 -7.32
N ASP A 85 91.41 -45.89 -6.62
CA ASP A 85 91.76 -46.96 -5.71
C ASP A 85 90.55 -47.16 -4.80
N HIS A 86 89.82 -48.26 -4.99
CA HIS A 86 88.69 -48.62 -4.13
C HIS A 86 89.14 -49.02 -2.73
N HIS A 87 90.45 -48.99 -2.49
CA HIS A 87 91.08 -49.26 -1.22
C HIS A 87 91.50 -47.94 -0.56
N PHE A 88 90.97 -47.69 0.63
CA PHE A 88 91.42 -46.59 1.46
C PHE A 88 92.81 -46.93 2.00
N ASP A 89 93.84 -46.32 1.41
CA ASP A 89 95.23 -46.50 1.83
C ASP A 89 95.47 -45.78 3.16
N THR A 90 95.37 -46.55 4.25
CA THR A 90 95.54 -46.09 5.63
C THR A 90 96.91 -45.48 5.85
N LEU A 91 97.95 -46.03 5.22
CA LEU A 91 99.33 -45.60 5.39
C LEU A 91 99.61 -44.27 4.68
N LYS A 92 99.04 -44.08 3.49
CA LYS A 92 99.10 -42.80 2.77
C LYS A 92 98.32 -41.70 3.49
N PHE A 93 97.19 -42.05 4.11
CA PHE A 93 96.42 -41.11 4.93
C PHE A 93 97.16 -40.69 6.20
N VAL A 94 97.77 -41.64 6.91
CA VAL A 94 98.62 -41.36 8.09
C VAL A 94 99.82 -40.48 7.72
N LYS A 95 100.51 -40.77 6.61
CA LYS A 95 101.62 -39.94 6.11
C LYS A 95 101.19 -38.52 5.76
N ARG A 96 99.97 -38.36 5.24
CA ARG A 96 99.40 -37.04 4.94
C ARG A 96 99.10 -36.26 6.22
N LEU A 97 98.49 -36.89 7.22
CA LEU A 97 98.28 -36.27 8.54
C LEU A 97 99.61 -35.86 9.19
N GLN A 98 100.63 -36.70 9.08
CA GLN A 98 101.98 -36.37 9.55
C GLN A 98 102.58 -35.16 8.80
N SER A 99 102.38 -35.06 7.48
CA SER A 99 102.82 -33.89 6.70
C SER A 99 102.09 -32.59 7.05
N GLU A 100 100.90 -32.70 7.64
CA GLU A 100 100.08 -31.57 8.12
C GLU A 100 100.37 -31.24 9.60
N GLY A 101 101.39 -31.87 10.21
CA GLY A 101 101.89 -31.54 11.54
C GLY A 101 101.39 -32.43 12.68
N PHE A 102 100.63 -33.50 12.39
CA PHE A 102 100.18 -34.45 13.42
C PHE A 102 101.28 -35.43 13.81
N THR A 103 101.37 -35.76 15.10
CA THR A 103 102.26 -36.83 15.56
C THR A 103 101.76 -38.19 15.08
N GLU A 104 102.65 -39.18 14.95
CA GLU A 104 102.29 -40.53 14.52
C GLU A 104 101.19 -41.15 15.39
N LEU A 105 101.26 -40.96 16.71
CA LEU A 105 100.25 -41.42 17.66
C LEU A 105 98.87 -40.78 17.41
N GLN A 106 98.82 -39.49 17.09
CA GLN A 106 97.56 -38.79 16.78
C GLN A 106 96.97 -39.26 15.45
N SER A 107 97.80 -39.48 14.44
CA SER A 107 97.35 -39.98 13.14
C SER A 107 96.77 -41.40 13.24
N VAL A 108 97.37 -42.26 14.06
CA VAL A 108 96.84 -43.60 14.36
C VAL A 108 95.52 -43.53 15.14
N ALA A 109 95.40 -42.63 16.11
CA ALA A 109 94.15 -42.44 16.86
C ALA A 109 92.99 -41.95 15.96
N MET A 110 93.27 -41.02 15.05
CA MET A 110 92.28 -40.52 14.08
C MET A 110 91.79 -41.64 13.14
N MET A 111 92.69 -42.53 12.73
CA MET A 111 92.33 -43.70 11.92
C MET A 111 91.41 -44.67 12.67
N LYS A 112 91.61 -44.83 13.98
CA LYS A 112 90.75 -45.67 14.80
C LYS A 112 89.32 -45.12 14.90
N VAL A 113 89.19 -43.81 15.15
CA VAL A 113 87.87 -43.14 15.18
C VAL A 113 87.16 -43.25 13.84
N LEU A 114 87.89 -43.09 12.73
CA LEU A 114 87.32 -43.19 11.40
C LEU A 114 86.79 -44.62 11.10
N ASN A 115 87.49 -45.64 11.59
CA ASN A 115 87.04 -47.03 11.50
C ASN A 115 85.74 -47.25 12.30
N ASP A 116 85.70 -46.75 13.53
CA ASP A 116 84.54 -46.92 14.42
C ASP A 116 83.28 -46.25 13.83
N VAL A 117 83.40 -45.05 13.27
CA VAL A 117 82.28 -44.32 12.63
C VAL A 117 81.79 -45.04 11.37
N ILE A 118 82.68 -45.63 10.59
CA ILE A 118 82.30 -46.39 9.39
C ILE A 118 81.53 -47.64 9.79
N GLU A 119 81.99 -48.34 10.82
CA GLU A 119 81.35 -49.57 11.30
C GLU A 119 79.95 -49.31 11.86
N GLU A 120 79.78 -48.23 12.63
CA GLU A 120 78.47 -47.78 13.11
C GLU A 120 77.52 -47.39 11.96
N SER A 121 78.04 -46.71 10.94
CA SER A 121 77.27 -46.30 9.76
C SER A 121 76.77 -47.50 8.94
N ILE A 122 77.61 -48.54 8.78
CA ILE A 122 77.24 -49.76 8.06
C ILE A 122 76.16 -50.54 8.82
N GLN A 123 76.28 -50.65 10.14
CA GLN A 123 75.29 -51.33 10.97
C GLN A 123 73.91 -50.64 10.91
N ASN A 124 73.87 -49.31 10.96
CA ASN A 124 72.62 -48.55 10.86
C ASN A 124 71.95 -48.68 9.49
N LEU A 125 72.72 -48.70 8.41
CA LEU A 125 72.19 -48.96 7.06
C LEU A 125 71.61 -50.36 6.95
N THR A 126 72.26 -51.36 7.54
CA THR A 126 71.82 -52.76 7.46
C THR A 126 70.49 -52.99 8.19
N ARG A 127 70.25 -52.29 9.31
CA ARG A 127 68.97 -52.38 10.06
C ARG A 127 67.75 -51.88 9.29
N THR A 128 67.93 -50.99 8.31
CA THR A 128 66.84 -50.42 7.51
C THR A 128 66.64 -51.15 6.17
N MET A 129 67.48 -52.14 5.85
CA MET A 129 67.32 -52.95 4.65
C MET A 129 66.32 -54.08 4.88
N VAL A 130 65.34 -54.18 3.98
CA VAL A 130 64.40 -55.29 3.93
C VAL A 130 64.88 -56.28 2.87
N LEU A 131 64.89 -57.57 3.21
CA LEU A 131 65.19 -58.62 2.23
C LEU A 131 64.18 -58.56 1.09
N ARG A 132 64.66 -58.68 -0.16
CA ARG A 132 63.80 -58.62 -1.36
C ARG A 132 62.65 -59.61 -1.31
N GLU A 133 62.85 -60.76 -0.66
CA GLU A 133 61.82 -61.79 -0.49
C GLU A 133 60.67 -61.33 0.40
N ASP A 134 60.96 -60.63 1.50
CA ASP A 134 59.93 -60.14 2.42
C ASP A 134 59.17 -58.95 1.84
N ALA A 135 59.86 -58.07 1.10
CA ALA A 135 59.21 -57.02 0.32
C ALA A 135 58.28 -57.60 -0.77
N ALA A 136 58.69 -58.68 -1.44
CA ALA A 136 57.88 -59.36 -2.43
C ALA A 136 56.66 -60.05 -1.81
N LYS A 137 56.82 -60.71 -0.64
CA LYS A 137 55.71 -61.30 0.12
C LYS A 137 54.71 -60.24 0.57
N ALA A 138 55.18 -59.12 1.14
CA ALA A 138 54.29 -58.02 1.54
C ALA A 138 53.49 -57.46 0.36
N THR A 139 54.14 -57.28 -0.79
CA THR A 139 53.48 -56.82 -2.02
C THR A 139 52.44 -57.82 -2.53
N TYR A 140 52.72 -59.13 -2.41
CA TYR A 140 51.78 -60.18 -2.80
C TYR A 140 50.54 -60.20 -1.87
N THR A 141 50.74 -60.15 -0.55
CA THR A 141 49.64 -60.09 0.43
C THR A 141 48.75 -58.89 0.17
N GLN A 142 49.33 -57.71 -0.05
CA GLN A 142 48.58 -56.50 -0.40
C GLN A 142 47.72 -56.70 -1.65
N LYS A 143 48.25 -57.32 -2.71
CA LYS A 143 47.48 -57.58 -3.94
C LYS A 143 46.28 -58.50 -3.70
N VAL A 144 46.43 -59.51 -2.86
CA VAL A 144 45.34 -60.43 -2.50
C VAL A 144 44.28 -59.71 -1.67
N ASP A 145 44.68 -58.91 -0.70
CA ASP A 145 43.76 -58.12 0.13
C ASP A 145 42.98 -57.10 -0.70
N PHE A 146 43.65 -56.42 -1.64
CA PHE A 146 42.99 -55.52 -2.58
C PHE A 146 41.96 -56.22 -3.47
N ALA A 147 42.27 -57.44 -3.94
CA ALA A 147 41.34 -58.22 -4.74
C ALA A 147 40.10 -58.63 -3.93
N LYS A 148 40.30 -59.01 -2.66
CA LYS A 148 39.21 -59.35 -1.73
C LYS A 148 38.32 -58.15 -1.43
N LEU A 149 38.91 -57.01 -1.03
CA LEU A 149 38.17 -55.78 -0.75
C LEU A 149 37.37 -55.30 -1.96
N ARG A 150 37.93 -55.41 -3.16
CA ARG A 150 37.21 -55.05 -4.39
C ARG A 150 35.98 -55.93 -4.61
N SER A 151 36.07 -57.23 -4.34
CA SER A 151 34.94 -58.15 -4.46
C SER A 151 33.86 -57.85 -3.43
N GLU A 152 34.25 -57.57 -2.18
CA GLU A 152 33.31 -57.20 -1.12
C GLU A 152 32.59 -55.89 -1.46
N LEU A 153 33.33 -54.87 -1.91
CA LEU A 153 32.77 -53.58 -2.32
C LEU A 153 31.76 -53.72 -3.47
N LEU A 154 32.10 -54.48 -4.52
CA LEU A 154 31.20 -54.70 -5.66
C LEU A 154 29.92 -55.43 -5.24
N SER A 155 30.02 -56.37 -4.29
CA SER A 155 28.85 -57.08 -3.77
C SER A 155 27.96 -56.15 -2.92
N ALA A 156 28.55 -55.31 -2.08
CA ALA A 156 27.83 -54.34 -1.26
C ALA A 156 27.11 -53.29 -2.11
N ASP A 157 27.80 -52.70 -3.09
CA ASP A 157 27.24 -51.69 -4.01
C ASP A 157 26.04 -52.24 -4.80
N SER A 158 26.14 -53.49 -5.28
CA SER A 158 25.04 -54.18 -5.95
C SER A 158 23.83 -54.38 -5.01
N THR A 159 24.05 -54.78 -3.76
CA THR A 159 22.95 -54.95 -2.80
C THR A 159 22.27 -53.64 -2.42
N GLU A 160 23.04 -52.57 -2.19
CA GLU A 160 22.51 -51.25 -1.89
C GLU A 160 21.78 -50.64 -3.09
N SER A 161 22.32 -50.81 -4.31
CA SER A 161 21.66 -50.36 -5.53
C SER A 161 20.32 -51.08 -5.77
N ASN A 162 20.24 -52.38 -5.50
CA ASN A 162 18.98 -53.13 -5.64
C ASN A 162 17.93 -52.73 -4.59
N THR A 163 18.34 -52.53 -3.34
CA THR A 163 17.42 -52.09 -2.28
C THR A 163 16.89 -50.68 -2.53
N THR A 164 17.76 -49.75 -2.93
CA THR A 164 17.37 -48.38 -3.28
C THR A 164 16.44 -48.34 -4.50
N ARG A 165 16.71 -49.13 -5.54
CA ARG A 165 15.82 -49.26 -6.69
C ARG A 165 14.44 -49.78 -6.31
N SER A 166 14.37 -50.81 -5.46
CA SER A 166 13.10 -51.36 -4.99
C SER A 166 12.30 -50.37 -4.14
N ALA A 167 12.97 -49.57 -3.30
CA ALA A 167 12.34 -48.51 -2.52
C ALA A 167 11.82 -47.39 -3.43
N HIS A 168 12.58 -47.02 -4.46
CA HIS A 168 12.18 -46.00 -5.40
C HIS A 168 10.93 -46.42 -6.21
N GLU A 169 10.85 -47.68 -6.65
CA GLU A 169 9.67 -48.21 -7.33
C GLU A 169 8.42 -48.21 -6.42
N ARG A 170 8.57 -48.59 -5.15
CA ARG A 170 7.48 -48.51 -4.15
C ARG A 170 6.99 -47.08 -3.93
N LEU A 171 7.91 -46.15 -3.69
CA LEU A 171 7.57 -44.74 -3.49
C LEU A 171 6.88 -44.13 -4.71
N THR A 172 7.32 -44.50 -5.92
CA THR A 172 6.71 -44.03 -7.16
C THR A 172 5.25 -44.49 -7.27
N ASN A 173 4.97 -45.73 -6.91
CA ASN A 173 3.61 -46.28 -6.90
C ASN A 173 2.73 -45.61 -5.82
N ASP A 174 3.28 -45.35 -4.64
CA ASP A 174 2.56 -44.66 -3.56
C ASP A 174 2.24 -43.20 -3.93
N ILE A 175 3.19 -42.49 -4.56
CA ILE A 175 2.98 -41.14 -5.08
C ILE A 175 1.87 -41.13 -6.14
N ALA A 176 1.87 -42.09 -7.08
CA ALA A 176 0.81 -42.20 -8.09
C ALA A 176 -0.57 -42.42 -7.44
N LYS A 177 -0.63 -43.27 -6.41
CA LYS A 177 -1.87 -43.56 -5.67
C LYS A 177 -2.37 -42.35 -4.87
N LEU A 178 -1.46 -41.61 -4.22
CA LEU A 178 -1.78 -40.37 -3.50
C LEU A 178 -2.26 -39.27 -4.46
N SER A 179 -1.60 -39.13 -5.61
CA SER A 179 -1.98 -38.16 -6.64
C SER A 179 -3.39 -38.42 -7.16
N SER A 180 -3.75 -39.70 -7.39
CA SER A 180 -5.11 -40.07 -7.77
C SER A 180 -6.14 -39.72 -6.69
N ARG A 181 -5.87 -40.04 -5.42
CA ARG A 181 -6.78 -39.70 -4.31
C ARG A 181 -6.97 -38.20 -4.15
N LEU A 182 -5.90 -37.42 -4.24
CA LEU A 182 -5.95 -35.97 -4.19
C LEU A 182 -6.82 -35.40 -5.32
N ARG A 183 -6.69 -35.94 -6.53
CA ARG A 183 -7.51 -35.52 -7.68
C ARG A 183 -9.00 -35.78 -7.44
N ASP A 184 -9.34 -36.94 -6.88
CA ASP A 184 -10.73 -37.29 -6.55
C ASP A 184 -11.30 -36.38 -5.46
N GLU A 185 -10.52 -36.07 -4.42
CA GLU A 185 -10.93 -35.20 -3.32
C GLU A 185 -11.11 -33.74 -3.78
N ILE A 186 -10.21 -33.25 -4.65
CA ILE A 186 -10.35 -31.95 -5.32
C ILE A 186 -11.63 -31.92 -6.17
N GLY A 187 -11.91 -32.99 -6.91
CA GLY A 187 -13.14 -33.09 -7.70
C GLY A 187 -14.40 -33.01 -6.84
N ARG A 188 -14.43 -33.72 -5.70
CA ARG A 188 -15.55 -33.68 -4.75
C ARG A 188 -15.74 -32.30 -4.11
N THR A 189 -14.67 -31.69 -3.63
CA THR A 189 -14.70 -30.36 -3.01
C THR A 189 -15.13 -29.29 -4.01
N GLN A 190 -14.61 -29.31 -5.23
CA GLN A 190 -15.01 -28.39 -6.29
C GLN A 190 -16.49 -28.53 -6.68
N ALA A 191 -17.01 -29.77 -6.72
CA ALA A 191 -18.44 -30.01 -6.96
C ALA A 191 -19.32 -29.48 -5.81
N SER A 192 -18.90 -29.66 -4.55
CA SER A 192 -19.60 -29.13 -3.38
C SER A 192 -19.67 -27.60 -3.41
N VAL A 193 -18.52 -26.94 -3.61
CA VAL A 193 -18.45 -25.47 -3.67
C VAL A 193 -19.30 -24.92 -4.81
N ARG A 194 -19.35 -25.61 -5.96
CA ARG A 194 -20.20 -25.20 -7.08
C ARG A 194 -21.70 -25.30 -6.74
N LEU A 195 -22.11 -26.31 -5.98
CA LEU A 195 -23.49 -26.43 -5.51
C LEU A 195 -23.84 -25.31 -4.53
N ASP A 196 -22.96 -25.04 -3.55
CA ASP A 196 -23.17 -24.00 -2.55
C ASP A 196 -23.26 -22.62 -3.20
N LEU A 197 -22.39 -22.31 -4.16
CA LEU A 197 -22.45 -21.07 -4.94
C LEU A 197 -23.75 -20.93 -5.72
N ASN A 198 -24.28 -22.02 -6.28
CA ASN A 198 -25.53 -21.98 -7.02
C ASN A 198 -26.74 -21.79 -6.10
N LEU A 199 -26.74 -22.42 -4.92
CA LEU A 199 -27.77 -22.25 -3.91
C LEU A 199 -27.76 -20.82 -3.36
N GLU A 200 -26.58 -20.29 -3.06
CA GLU A 200 -26.42 -18.93 -2.55
C GLU A 200 -26.81 -17.88 -3.60
N LYS A 201 -26.47 -18.11 -4.88
CA LYS A 201 -26.96 -17.28 -5.99
C LYS A 201 -28.48 -17.32 -6.11
N GLY A 202 -29.11 -18.47 -5.82
CA GLY A 202 -30.56 -18.60 -5.73
C GLY A 202 -31.14 -17.74 -4.61
N ARG A 203 -30.59 -17.86 -3.39
CA ARG A 203 -31.01 -17.09 -2.21
C ARG A 203 -30.89 -15.59 -2.43
N ILE A 204 -29.76 -15.12 -2.95
CA ILE A 204 -29.52 -13.70 -3.24
C ILE A 204 -30.55 -13.17 -4.25
N ARG A 205 -30.90 -13.98 -5.26
CA ARG A 205 -31.92 -13.59 -6.25
C ARG A 205 -33.31 -13.45 -5.63
N GLU A 206 -33.70 -14.37 -4.74
CA GLU A 206 -34.98 -14.30 -4.04
C GLU A 206 -35.04 -13.09 -3.09
N GLU A 207 -33.95 -12.82 -2.35
CA GLU A 207 -33.85 -11.66 -1.47
C GLU A 207 -33.89 -10.33 -2.25
N ALA A 208 -33.21 -10.26 -3.39
CA ALA A 208 -33.25 -9.08 -4.26
C ALA A 208 -34.65 -8.80 -4.81
N VAL A 209 -35.38 -9.84 -5.24
CA VAL A 209 -36.79 -9.70 -5.68
C VAL A 209 -37.68 -9.26 -4.53
N GLY A 210 -37.45 -9.78 -3.32
CA GLY A 210 -38.17 -9.36 -2.11
C GLY A 210 -37.93 -7.89 -1.76
N GLN A 211 -36.71 -7.38 -1.91
CA GLN A 211 -36.39 -5.97 -1.72
C GLN A 211 -37.01 -5.09 -2.80
N GLU A 212 -37.02 -5.53 -4.07
CA GLU A 212 -37.65 -4.79 -5.17
C GLU A 212 -39.16 -4.60 -4.93
N LEU A 213 -39.84 -5.63 -4.43
CA LEU A 213 -41.26 -5.54 -4.06
C LEU A 213 -41.50 -4.55 -2.92
N LYS A 214 -40.65 -4.56 -1.88
CA LYS A 214 -40.74 -3.60 -0.78
C LYS A 214 -40.51 -2.16 -1.26
N SER A 215 -39.54 -1.94 -2.15
CA SER A 215 -39.30 -0.63 -2.76
C SER A 215 -40.52 -0.13 -3.54
N LYS A 216 -41.15 -0.99 -4.35
CA LYS A 216 -42.40 -0.64 -5.06
C LYS A 216 -43.56 -0.34 -4.11
N GLU A 217 -43.69 -1.09 -3.01
CA GLU A 217 -44.69 -0.78 -1.99
C GLU A 217 -44.44 0.59 -1.36
N THR A 218 -43.19 0.94 -1.04
CA THR A 218 -42.86 2.26 -0.51
C THR A 218 -43.07 3.39 -1.52
N GLU A 219 -42.74 3.16 -2.79
CA GLU A 219 -42.95 4.12 -3.87
C GLU A 219 -44.44 4.45 -4.01
N THR A 220 -45.30 3.43 -4.03
CA THR A 220 -46.76 3.64 -4.09
C THR A 220 -47.31 4.37 -2.86
N LYS A 221 -46.77 4.13 -1.66
CA LYS A 221 -47.13 4.91 -0.44
C LYS A 221 -46.73 6.37 -0.57
N ILE A 222 -45.52 6.64 -1.06
CA ILE A 222 -45.05 8.02 -1.30
C ILE A 222 -45.95 8.72 -2.33
N GLU A 223 -46.31 8.06 -3.43
CA GLU A 223 -47.21 8.63 -4.43
C GLU A 223 -48.59 8.97 -3.84
N GLN A 224 -49.14 8.11 -2.97
CA GLN A 224 -50.39 8.37 -2.26
C GLN A 224 -50.29 9.57 -1.31
N GLU A 225 -49.21 9.67 -0.53
CA GLU A 225 -48.98 10.80 0.36
C GLU A 225 -48.81 12.12 -0.42
N VAL A 226 -48.08 12.09 -1.54
CA VAL A 226 -47.92 13.25 -2.43
C VAL A 226 -49.27 13.68 -3.03
N ALA A 227 -50.11 12.74 -3.46
CA ALA A 227 -51.44 13.04 -3.96
C ALA A 227 -52.32 13.71 -2.88
N ALA A 228 -52.30 13.18 -1.65
CA ALA A 228 -53.03 13.76 -0.51
C ALA A 228 -52.52 15.16 -0.13
N LEU A 229 -51.20 15.39 -0.16
CA LEU A 229 -50.61 16.70 0.08
C LEU A 229 -51.02 17.71 -1.01
N ARG A 230 -51.12 17.27 -2.27
CA ARG A 230 -51.56 18.12 -3.39
C ARG A 230 -53.01 18.55 -3.23
N GLU A 231 -53.89 17.66 -2.78
CA GLU A 231 -55.29 17.98 -2.49
C GLU A 231 -55.39 19.03 -1.38
N LYS A 232 -54.65 18.84 -0.27
CA LYS A 232 -54.58 19.83 0.81
C LYS A 232 -54.09 21.19 0.32
N LEU A 233 -53.08 21.20 -0.55
CA LEU A 233 -52.54 22.44 -1.12
C LEU A 233 -53.61 23.19 -1.97
N GLU A 234 -54.37 22.47 -2.79
CA GLU A 234 -55.45 23.07 -3.58
C GLU A 234 -56.59 23.61 -2.70
N GLN A 235 -56.93 22.92 -1.60
CA GLN A 235 -57.91 23.42 -0.63
C GLN A 235 -57.44 24.71 0.05
N VAL A 236 -56.16 24.78 0.45
CA VAL A 236 -55.56 25.99 1.04
C VAL A 236 -55.52 27.15 0.05
N LYS A 237 -55.21 26.89 -1.23
CA LYS A 237 -55.29 27.89 -2.30
C LYS A 237 -56.71 28.44 -2.45
N PHE A 238 -57.73 27.57 -2.42
CA PHE A 238 -59.12 28.01 -2.53
C PHE A 238 -59.54 28.87 -1.32
N GLN A 239 -59.20 28.47 -0.10
CA GLN A 239 -59.48 29.24 1.11
C GLN A 239 -58.80 30.62 1.12
N THR A 240 -57.53 30.68 0.70
CA THR A 240 -56.79 31.95 0.61
C THR A 240 -57.38 32.89 -0.44
N LEU A 241 -57.79 32.36 -1.60
CA LEU A 241 -58.49 33.14 -2.63
C LEU A 241 -59.86 33.65 -2.14
N GLN A 242 -60.62 32.82 -1.42
CA GLN A 242 -61.91 33.21 -0.85
C GLN A 242 -61.75 34.31 0.21
N TRP A 243 -60.75 34.19 1.08
CA TRP A 243 -60.42 35.23 2.05
C TRP A 243 -60.02 36.55 1.37
N LEU A 244 -59.16 36.48 0.34
CA LEU A 244 -58.74 37.65 -0.43
C LEU A 244 -59.94 38.38 -1.07
N MET A 245 -60.86 37.63 -1.67
CA MET A 245 -62.09 38.18 -2.24
C MET A 245 -62.98 38.84 -1.17
N GLY A 246 -63.09 38.25 0.02
CA GLY A 246 -63.81 38.81 1.16
C GLY A 246 -63.20 40.13 1.66
N VAL A 247 -61.88 40.22 1.75
CA VAL A 247 -61.18 41.45 2.14
C VAL A 247 -61.34 42.54 1.07
N CYS A 248 -61.19 42.19 -0.20
CA CYS A 248 -61.36 43.14 -1.31
C CYS A 248 -62.79 43.69 -1.39
N THR A 249 -63.80 42.82 -1.23
CA THR A 249 -65.22 43.26 -1.23
C THR A 249 -65.57 44.09 0.00
N GLY A 250 -65.07 43.73 1.18
CA GLY A 250 -65.22 44.54 2.39
C GLY A 250 -64.58 45.93 2.27
N PHE A 251 -63.37 46.00 1.72
CA PHE A 251 -62.68 47.27 1.49
C PHE A 251 -63.39 48.15 0.46
N ALA A 252 -63.89 47.55 -0.63
CA ALA A 252 -64.70 48.26 -1.63
C ALA A 252 -66.01 48.80 -1.04
N ALA A 253 -66.68 48.04 -0.17
CA ALA A 253 -67.89 48.47 0.51
C ALA A 253 -67.63 49.66 1.46
N LEU A 254 -66.51 49.64 2.20
CA LEU A 254 -66.09 50.76 3.04
C LEU A 254 -65.75 52.01 2.22
N LEU A 255 -65.06 51.86 1.09
CA LEU A 255 -64.79 52.95 0.15
C LEU A 255 -66.06 53.57 -0.40
N LEU A 256 -67.03 52.76 -0.83
CA LEU A 256 -68.33 53.25 -1.30
C LEU A 256 -69.13 53.95 -0.18
N GLY A 257 -69.04 53.45 1.06
CA GLY A 257 -69.62 54.09 2.24
C GLY A 257 -69.00 55.46 2.54
N ALA A 258 -67.68 55.55 2.51
CA ALA A 258 -66.94 56.80 2.68
C ALA A 258 -67.24 57.80 1.55
N TRP A 259 -67.31 57.31 0.31
CA TRP A 259 -67.68 58.12 -0.86
C TRP A 259 -69.10 58.68 -0.74
N ARG A 260 -70.05 57.89 -0.24
CA ARG A 260 -71.43 58.34 0.02
C ARG A 260 -71.48 59.42 1.11
N LEU A 261 -70.67 59.30 2.16
CA LEU A 261 -70.57 60.31 3.22
C LEU A 261 -69.95 61.62 2.69
N LEU A 262 -68.92 61.52 1.86
CA LEU A 262 -68.31 62.68 1.20
C LEU A 262 -69.30 63.40 0.27
N ILE A 263 -70.11 62.67 -0.51
CA ILE A 263 -71.16 63.26 -1.33
C ILE A 263 -72.21 63.97 -0.45
N LYS A 264 -72.63 63.36 0.67
CA LYS A 264 -73.54 64.03 1.62
C LYS A 264 -72.94 65.30 2.19
N GLN A 265 -71.66 65.29 2.56
CA GLN A 265 -70.95 66.46 3.06
C GLN A 265 -70.86 67.55 1.98
N PHE A 266 -70.64 67.17 0.73
CA PHE A 266 -70.62 68.08 -0.42
C PHE A 266 -71.99 68.73 -0.67
N TYR A 267 -73.07 67.95 -0.59
CA TYR A 267 -74.45 68.46 -0.69
C TYR A 267 -74.83 69.39 0.48
N LEU A 268 -74.42 69.08 1.71
CA LEU A 268 -74.65 69.96 2.87
C LEU A 268 -73.87 71.27 2.75
N ASN A 269 -72.65 71.26 2.19
CA ASN A 269 -71.88 72.47 1.95
C ASN A 269 -72.53 73.38 0.88
N ILE A 270 -73.06 72.80 -0.20
CA ILE A 270 -73.82 73.56 -1.21
C ILE A 270 -75.13 74.11 -0.61
N ALA A 271 -75.84 73.34 0.20
CA ALA A 271 -77.07 73.80 0.86
C ALA A 271 -76.81 74.90 1.92
N TYR A 272 -75.64 74.88 2.57
CA TYR A 272 -75.24 75.92 3.52
C TYR A 272 -74.93 77.26 2.81
N GLU A 273 -74.24 77.22 1.66
CA GLU A 273 -74.00 78.43 0.85
C GLU A 273 -75.29 79.02 0.26
N TYR A 274 -76.24 78.17 -0.18
CA TYR A 274 -77.56 78.65 -0.61
C TYR A 274 -78.37 79.33 0.53
N ARG A 275 -78.24 78.84 1.77
CA ARG A 275 -78.94 79.43 2.93
C ARG A 275 -78.31 80.75 3.39
N LYS A 276 -77.01 80.94 3.15
CA LYS A 276 -76.29 82.19 3.44
C LYS A 276 -76.69 83.33 2.48
N CYS A 277 -76.98 83.00 1.22
CA CYS A 277 -77.58 83.96 0.26
C CYS A 277 -79.05 84.30 0.55
N ALA A 278 -79.83 83.39 1.14
CA ALA A 278 -81.27 83.58 1.36
C ALA A 278 -81.63 84.47 2.58
N LEU A 279 -80.67 84.82 3.45
CA LEU A 279 -80.90 85.60 4.67
C LEU A 279 -80.49 87.08 4.57
N SER A 280 -80.09 87.56 3.39
CA SER A 280 -79.67 88.96 3.17
C SER A 280 -80.76 89.86 2.56
N LEU A 281 -81.99 89.38 2.33
CA LEU A 281 -83.03 90.12 1.57
C LEU A 281 -84.44 90.11 2.22
N ALA A 282 -84.52 90.11 3.55
CA ALA A 282 -85.77 90.35 4.27
C ALA A 282 -85.64 91.58 5.18
N GLY A 283 -86.09 92.74 4.70
CA GLY A 283 -86.26 93.99 5.45
C GLY A 283 -87.35 94.86 4.80
N GLU A 284 -88.54 94.86 5.42
CA GLU A 284 -89.77 95.64 5.18
C GLU A 284 -89.62 97.18 5.38
N PRO A 285 -90.66 98.06 5.23
CA PRO A 285 -91.88 98.08 4.38
C PRO A 285 -92.27 99.49 3.77
N ARG A 286 -93.40 99.51 3.01
CA ARG A 286 -94.43 100.59 2.76
C ARG A 286 -94.27 101.69 1.68
N ALA A 287 -95.21 101.65 0.71
CA ALA A 287 -96.14 102.68 0.16
C ALA A 287 -95.76 104.19 0.19
N THR A 288 -96.05 105.08 -0.77
CA THR A 288 -96.80 105.13 -2.05
C THR A 288 -96.54 106.51 -2.69
N HIS A 289 -96.51 106.56 -4.03
CA HIS A 289 -96.71 107.72 -4.93
C HIS A 289 -95.70 108.89 -5.02
N GLN A 290 -95.42 109.20 -6.29
CA GLN A 290 -95.20 110.51 -6.94
C GLN A 290 -93.78 111.01 -7.28
N ALA A 291 -93.61 111.19 -8.60
CA ALA A 291 -93.07 112.36 -9.29
C ALA A 291 -91.57 112.44 -9.65
N THR A 292 -91.36 112.38 -10.99
CA THR A 292 -90.57 113.30 -11.86
C THR A 292 -89.11 113.01 -12.26
N LYS A 293 -88.96 112.86 -13.59
CA LYS A 293 -87.89 113.32 -14.54
C LYS A 293 -86.45 112.80 -14.34
N VAL A 294 -86.01 111.77 -15.09
CA VAL A 294 -85.39 111.75 -16.46
C VAL A 294 -83.92 112.24 -16.46
N PRO A 295 -82.94 111.64 -17.19
CA PRO A 295 -83.03 110.61 -18.24
C PRO A 295 -82.13 109.38 -18.03
N ALA A 296 -82.32 108.37 -18.90
CA ALA A 296 -81.49 107.18 -19.12
C ALA A 296 -81.70 105.95 -18.22
N ASP A 297 -81.76 104.80 -18.91
CA ASP A 297 -81.81 103.40 -18.46
C ASP A 297 -83.21 102.82 -18.14
N ASN A 298 -83.55 101.68 -18.78
CA ASN A 298 -84.01 100.52 -18.00
C ASN A 298 -83.94 99.17 -18.73
N ARG A 299 -83.53 98.19 -17.92
CA ARG A 299 -83.45 96.75 -18.11
C ARG A 299 -84.83 96.10 -18.19
N SER A 300 -84.86 94.88 -18.74
CA SER A 300 -85.68 93.80 -18.19
C SER A 300 -85.04 92.43 -18.49
N HIS A 301 -84.74 91.66 -17.43
CA HIS A 301 -84.66 90.18 -17.37
C HIS A 301 -83.68 89.49 -18.36
N THR A 302 -82.74 88.63 -18.01
CA THR A 302 -82.60 87.66 -16.92
C THR A 302 -81.19 87.09 -17.10
N ALA A 303 -80.39 87.08 -16.04
CA ALA A 303 -79.13 86.35 -16.03
C ALA A 303 -79.35 84.89 -15.58
N CYS A 304 -78.42 84.03 -16.01
CA CYS A 304 -78.21 82.63 -15.62
C CYS A 304 -78.86 81.59 -16.54
N GLY A 305 -78.02 80.97 -17.38
CA GLY A 305 -78.42 79.89 -18.29
C GLY A 305 -77.26 79.32 -19.09
N LEU A 306 -76.18 78.90 -18.41
CA LEU A 306 -75.16 78.03 -18.98
C LEU A 306 -74.95 76.83 -18.05
N HIS A 307 -74.79 75.63 -18.63
CA HIS A 307 -74.57 74.31 -18.02
C HIS A 307 -75.80 73.51 -17.57
N ALA A 308 -76.46 72.86 -18.55
CA ALA A 308 -77.46 71.81 -18.30
C ALA A 308 -77.43 70.64 -19.33
N PRO A 309 -76.27 70.08 -19.71
CA PRO A 309 -76.26 68.66 -20.06
C PRO A 309 -75.02 67.94 -19.50
N LEU A 310 -74.90 67.85 -18.18
CA LEU A 310 -73.89 67.00 -17.51
C LEU A 310 -74.42 66.29 -16.25
N PHE A 311 -75.68 66.52 -15.86
CA PHE A 311 -76.27 65.96 -14.64
C PHE A 311 -77.29 64.84 -14.88
N LEU A 312 -77.74 64.59 -16.13
CA LEU A 312 -78.69 63.51 -16.44
C LEU A 312 -78.03 62.16 -16.76
N THR A 313 -76.75 62.13 -17.14
CA THR A 313 -76.03 60.89 -17.50
C THR A 313 -75.40 60.19 -16.29
N SER A 314 -75.13 60.92 -15.20
CA SER A 314 -74.56 60.39 -13.95
C SER A 314 -75.57 59.58 -13.12
N SER A 315 -76.84 59.99 -13.09
CA SER A 315 -77.88 59.28 -12.31
C SER A 315 -78.36 57.98 -12.95
N ILE A 316 -78.26 57.83 -14.27
CA ILE A 316 -78.69 56.61 -14.98
C ILE A 316 -77.64 55.50 -14.85
N ILE A 317 -76.35 55.86 -14.86
CA ILE A 317 -75.24 54.89 -14.70
C ILE A 317 -75.17 54.37 -13.25
N LEU A 318 -75.44 55.22 -12.26
CA LEU A 318 -75.43 54.80 -10.84
C LEU A 318 -76.62 53.89 -10.50
N ASN A 319 -77.78 54.09 -11.14
CA ASN A 319 -78.98 53.26 -10.91
C ASN A 319 -78.90 51.90 -11.63
N LEU A 320 -78.19 51.81 -12.76
CA LEU A 320 -77.96 50.54 -13.47
C LEU A 320 -76.95 49.62 -12.74
N LEU A 321 -75.99 50.21 -12.00
CA LEU A 321 -74.99 49.47 -11.21
C LEU A 321 -75.51 48.97 -9.87
N LEU A 322 -76.66 49.48 -9.39
CA LEU A 322 -77.27 49.12 -8.10
C LEU A 322 -78.32 48.00 -8.18
N HIS A 323 -78.62 47.45 -9.38
CA HIS A 323 -79.70 46.47 -9.58
C HIS A 323 -79.28 45.19 -10.33
N LEU A 324 -78.01 44.79 -10.29
CA LEU A 324 -77.62 43.43 -10.67
C LEU A 324 -77.92 42.45 -9.53
N PRO A 325 -78.76 41.42 -9.74
CA PRO A 325 -79.11 40.47 -8.69
C PRO A 325 -77.92 39.56 -8.34
N LEU A 326 -77.65 39.43 -7.03
CA LEU A 326 -76.82 38.37 -6.47
C LEU A 326 -77.35 37.01 -6.93
N LEU A 327 -76.60 36.32 -7.79
CA LEU A 327 -76.84 34.91 -8.08
C LEU A 327 -76.25 34.06 -6.95
N ALA A 328 -77.17 33.52 -6.14
CA ALA A 328 -76.92 32.53 -5.13
C ALA A 328 -76.31 31.26 -5.74
N ILE A 329 -75.25 30.74 -5.12
CA ILE A 329 -74.66 29.43 -5.41
C ILE A 329 -75.23 28.45 -4.37
N PRO A 330 -75.99 27.41 -4.75
CA PRO A 330 -76.41 26.38 -3.81
C PRO A 330 -75.28 25.36 -3.61
N GLN A 331 -75.05 24.97 -2.35
CA GLN A 331 -74.31 23.76 -1.98
C GLN A 331 -75.20 22.52 -2.13
N SER A 332 -74.70 21.46 -2.78
CA SER A 332 -74.98 20.08 -2.36
C SER A 332 -74.01 19.08 -3.01
N GLU A 333 -73.75 18.02 -2.25
CA GLU A 333 -72.73 16.99 -2.35
C GLU A 333 -72.93 15.88 -3.41
N THR A 334 -71.79 15.23 -3.73
CA THR A 334 -71.56 13.80 -4.08
C THR A 334 -71.60 13.26 -5.52
N HIS A 335 -70.44 12.69 -5.86
CA HIS A 335 -70.14 11.47 -6.64
C HIS A 335 -70.43 11.36 -8.16
N THR A 336 -69.30 11.29 -8.88
CA THR A 336 -68.97 10.36 -9.98
C THR A 336 -69.43 10.65 -11.42
N LYS A 337 -68.44 10.45 -12.32
CA LYS A 337 -68.47 10.27 -13.79
C LYS A 337 -68.43 11.55 -14.65
N ARG A 338 -67.31 11.68 -15.39
CA ARG A 338 -67.26 12.34 -16.71
C ARG A 338 -68.44 11.84 -17.57
N PRO A 339 -69.07 12.70 -18.38
CA PRO A 339 -68.59 12.82 -19.76
C PRO A 339 -68.62 14.24 -20.33
N GLU A 340 -67.90 14.35 -21.43
CA GLU A 340 -67.59 15.52 -22.23
C GLU A 340 -68.81 16.10 -22.98
N ARG A 341 -68.66 17.35 -23.42
CA ARG A 341 -69.41 18.03 -24.50
C ARG A 341 -70.86 18.44 -24.19
N LEU A 342 -71.02 19.65 -23.64
CA LEU A 342 -72.01 20.61 -24.13
C LEU A 342 -71.73 22.01 -23.56
N CYS A 343 -71.96 23.05 -24.35
CA CYS A 343 -71.74 24.48 -24.04
C CYS A 343 -70.31 25.02 -24.22
N ILE A 344 -69.68 24.65 -25.33
CA ILE A 344 -68.95 25.63 -26.14
C ILE A 344 -70.02 26.44 -26.87
N VAL A 345 -70.06 27.76 -26.65
CA VAL A 345 -70.65 28.87 -27.44
C VAL A 345 -71.15 29.92 -26.43
N LEU A 346 -70.58 31.14 -26.49
CA LEU A 346 -70.84 32.33 -25.65
C LEU A 346 -69.87 32.61 -24.48
N GLY A 347 -68.56 32.38 -24.67
CA GLY A 347 -67.52 32.85 -23.73
C GLY A 347 -66.23 33.38 -24.37
N HIS A 348 -66.14 33.44 -25.71
CA HIS A 348 -64.86 33.69 -26.39
C HIS A 348 -64.57 35.16 -26.78
N ASN A 349 -65.51 36.09 -26.62
CA ASN A 349 -65.30 37.48 -27.09
C ASN A 349 -64.99 38.52 -25.99
N VAL A 350 -65.08 38.18 -24.71
CA VAL A 350 -64.80 39.14 -23.61
C VAL A 350 -63.46 38.83 -22.90
N LEU A 351 -63.02 37.58 -22.88
CA LEU A 351 -61.73 37.19 -22.26
C LEU A 351 -60.52 37.53 -23.16
N ALA A 352 -60.71 37.64 -24.47
CA ALA A 352 -59.66 37.98 -25.43
C ALA A 352 -59.27 39.47 -25.41
N GLN A 353 -60.16 40.37 -24.98
CA GLN A 353 -59.87 41.81 -24.89
C GLN A 353 -59.24 42.24 -23.56
N LEU A 354 -59.37 41.43 -22.49
CA LEU A 354 -58.70 41.67 -21.20
C LEU A 354 -57.27 41.11 -21.13
N LEU A 355 -56.94 40.09 -21.93
CA LEU A 355 -55.58 39.51 -22.04
C LEU A 355 -54.64 40.29 -22.98
N HIS A 356 -55.15 41.29 -23.71
CA HIS A 356 -54.33 42.18 -24.55
C HIS A 356 -53.88 43.48 -23.85
N PHE A 357 -54.37 43.78 -22.65
CA PHE A 357 -53.97 44.97 -21.89
C PHE A 357 -52.94 44.68 -20.78
N SER A 358 -52.81 43.43 -20.32
CA SER A 358 -51.79 43.03 -19.32
C SER A 358 -50.43 42.65 -19.91
N ALA A 359 -50.34 42.43 -21.23
CA ALA A 359 -49.11 42.04 -21.93
C ALA A 359 -48.20 43.23 -22.33
N ARG A 360 -48.52 44.47 -21.93
CA ARG A 360 -47.76 45.68 -22.31
C ARG A 360 -47.03 46.40 -21.16
N LEU A 361 -46.95 45.79 -19.98
CA LEU A 361 -46.27 46.36 -18.80
C LEU A 361 -45.12 45.50 -18.24
N PHE A 362 -44.76 44.38 -18.88
CA PHE A 362 -43.61 43.53 -18.51
C PHE A 362 -42.63 43.33 -19.68
N SER A 363 -42.30 44.41 -20.39
CA SER A 363 -41.24 44.43 -21.40
C SER A 363 -40.31 45.60 -21.12
N THR A 364 -39.40 45.44 -20.16
CA THR A 364 -38.19 46.26 -19.98
C THR A 364 -37.23 45.59 -19.00
N TYR A 365 -36.72 44.39 -19.32
CA TYR A 365 -35.41 43.92 -18.84
C TYR A 365 -34.84 42.90 -19.84
N PRO A 366 -33.57 43.01 -20.27
CA PRO A 366 -33.03 42.18 -21.34
C PRO A 366 -32.57 40.82 -20.81
N THR A 367 -33.20 39.74 -21.26
CA THR A 367 -32.63 38.38 -21.22
C THR A 367 -31.84 38.13 -22.51
N ASN A 368 -30.52 38.36 -22.46
CA ASN A 368 -29.57 37.88 -23.45
C ASN A 368 -28.30 37.43 -22.73
N LEU A 369 -28.17 36.13 -22.41
CA LEU A 369 -26.90 35.39 -22.43
C LEU A 369 -27.10 33.92 -21.98
N TRP A 370 -27.16 33.00 -22.95
CA TRP A 370 -26.74 31.60 -22.75
C TRP A 370 -26.12 31.09 -24.05
N ILE A 371 -24.93 31.60 -24.35
CA ILE A 371 -23.92 30.87 -25.12
C ILE A 371 -22.86 30.48 -24.08
N ARG A 372 -22.72 29.18 -23.83
CA ARG A 372 -21.77 28.60 -22.88
C ARG A 372 -20.33 28.96 -23.28
N ASN A 373 -19.68 29.78 -22.45
CA ASN A 373 -18.23 29.89 -22.37
C ASN A 373 -17.77 29.03 -21.16
N PRO A 374 -16.72 28.20 -21.27
CA PRO A 374 -16.32 27.30 -20.20
C PRO A 374 -15.40 28.04 -19.20
N SER A 375 -15.98 28.81 -18.29
CA SER A 375 -15.20 29.50 -17.24
C SER A 375 -16.07 29.88 -16.03
N SER A 376 -16.66 28.90 -15.36
CA SER A 376 -17.20 29.07 -14.01
C SER A 376 -17.38 27.69 -13.35
N ARG A 377 -16.33 27.20 -12.70
CA ARG A 377 -16.29 25.93 -11.95
C ARG A 377 -16.36 26.12 -10.43
N ASP A 378 -16.70 27.31 -9.93
CA ASP A 378 -16.48 27.67 -8.51
C ASP A 378 -17.72 27.76 -7.61
N SER A 379 -18.92 27.37 -8.07
CA SER A 379 -20.13 27.52 -7.24
C SER A 379 -20.80 26.21 -6.76
N THR A 380 -20.09 25.07 -6.78
CA THR A 380 -20.56 23.79 -6.19
C THR A 380 -19.76 23.34 -4.96
N MET A 381 -18.85 24.17 -4.44
CA MET A 381 -17.94 23.80 -3.32
C MET A 381 -18.56 23.98 -1.92
N ALA A 382 -19.74 24.61 -1.78
CA ALA A 382 -20.37 24.83 -0.48
C ALA A 382 -21.20 23.60 -0.05
N GLY A 383 -20.54 22.55 0.45
CA GLY A 383 -21.23 21.42 1.09
C GLY A 383 -20.47 20.09 1.17
N LYS A 384 -19.33 19.95 0.50
CA LYS A 384 -18.53 18.71 0.59
C LYS A 384 -17.77 18.66 1.94
N PRO A 385 -17.76 17.52 2.65
CA PRO A 385 -16.89 17.32 3.81
C PRO A 385 -15.43 17.52 3.43
N LYS A 386 -14.62 18.07 4.33
CA LYS A 386 -13.20 18.33 4.08
C LYS A 386 -12.32 17.21 4.66
N VAL A 387 -11.34 16.77 3.89
CA VAL A 387 -10.37 15.74 4.26
C VAL A 387 -8.98 16.33 4.23
N LEU A 388 -8.22 16.21 5.31
CA LEU A 388 -6.83 16.63 5.40
C LEU A 388 -5.90 15.50 4.95
N LEU A 389 -5.03 15.76 3.97
CA LEU A 389 -4.02 14.81 3.50
C LEU A 389 -2.64 15.18 4.07
N LEU A 390 -2.13 14.36 4.97
CA LEU A 390 -0.82 14.50 5.58
C LEU A 390 0.16 13.50 4.96
N GLY A 391 1.08 14.00 4.12
CA GLY A 391 2.02 13.16 3.36
C GLY A 391 1.62 12.99 1.90
N LYS A 392 2.16 11.96 1.25
CA LYS A 392 1.96 11.68 -0.16
C LYS A 392 1.27 10.33 -0.37
N ILE A 393 0.67 10.17 -1.54
CA ILE A 393 0.08 8.91 -2.02
C ILE A 393 0.83 8.63 -3.31
N ASP A 394 1.68 7.60 -3.29
CA ASP A 394 2.74 7.43 -4.29
C ASP A 394 2.45 6.29 -5.27
N HIS A 395 1.58 5.32 -4.94
CA HIS A 395 1.51 4.06 -5.67
C HIS A 395 0.43 4.07 -6.76
N SER A 396 0.85 4.25 -8.01
CA SER A 396 0.04 4.06 -9.22
C SER A 396 0.41 2.74 -9.90
N HIS A 397 -0.51 1.79 -10.02
CA HIS A 397 -0.34 0.77 -11.06
C HIS A 397 -0.65 1.41 -12.42
N THR A 398 0.37 1.53 -13.28
CA THR A 398 0.20 1.79 -14.73
C THR A 398 -0.13 0.51 -15.49
N ASP A 399 -0.80 -0.45 -14.86
CA ASP A 399 -1.23 -1.68 -15.52
C ASP A 399 -2.71 -1.56 -15.87
N ILE A 400 -2.99 -1.38 -17.15
CA ILE A 400 -4.28 -1.02 -17.78
C ILE A 400 -5.40 -2.07 -17.51
N THR A 401 -5.11 -3.15 -16.77
CA THR A 401 -6.03 -4.26 -16.53
C THR A 401 -6.58 -4.37 -15.10
N ALA A 402 -6.13 -3.55 -14.14
CA ALA A 402 -6.70 -3.48 -12.79
C ALA A 402 -7.51 -2.18 -12.63
N PRO A 403 -8.84 -2.20 -12.43
CA PRO A 403 -9.68 -1.01 -12.37
C PRO A 403 -9.52 -0.14 -11.10
N ASP A 404 -8.70 -0.55 -10.14
CA ASP A 404 -8.69 0.01 -8.78
C ASP A 404 -7.24 0.34 -8.34
N SER A 405 -6.60 1.37 -8.91
CA SER A 405 -5.31 1.84 -8.37
C SER A 405 -5.53 2.72 -7.11
N ALA A 406 -4.53 2.84 -6.23
CA ALA A 406 -4.64 3.73 -5.05
C ALA A 406 -4.87 5.20 -5.44
N HIS A 407 -4.34 5.65 -6.59
CA HIS A 407 -4.63 6.99 -7.12
C HIS A 407 -6.07 7.11 -7.63
N ASP A 408 -6.64 6.07 -8.25
CA ASP A 408 -8.05 6.07 -8.65
C ASP A 408 -8.95 6.05 -7.42
N ALA A 409 -8.59 5.24 -6.41
CA ALA A 409 -9.27 5.19 -5.13
C ALA A 409 -9.26 6.55 -4.43
N TRP A 410 -8.13 7.27 -4.44
CA TRP A 410 -8.01 8.63 -3.90
C TRP A 410 -8.71 9.68 -4.79
N SER A 411 -8.65 9.54 -6.11
CA SER A 411 -9.36 10.43 -7.04
C SER A 411 -10.86 10.38 -6.78
N GLY A 412 -11.41 9.20 -6.50
CA GLY A 412 -12.79 9.03 -6.07
C GLY A 412 -13.11 9.66 -4.70
N ILE A 413 -12.11 10.05 -3.89
CA ILE A 413 -12.34 10.86 -2.67
C ILE A 413 -12.63 12.32 -3.05
N ALA A 414 -12.01 12.88 -4.08
CA ALA A 414 -12.28 14.25 -4.54
C ALA A 414 -13.73 14.46 -5.03
N ASP A 415 -14.37 13.37 -5.48
CA ASP A 415 -15.78 13.38 -5.86
C ASP A 415 -16.70 13.58 -4.65
N ILE A 416 -16.34 13.03 -3.48
CA ILE A 416 -17.17 13.05 -2.27
C ILE A 416 -16.71 14.07 -1.21
N ALA A 417 -15.46 14.54 -1.26
CA ALA A 417 -14.86 15.42 -0.27
C ALA A 417 -13.91 16.45 -0.88
N GLN A 418 -13.74 17.59 -0.22
CA GLN A 418 -12.70 18.56 -0.55
C GLN A 418 -11.39 18.16 0.13
N VAL A 419 -10.33 17.93 -0.63
CA VAL A 419 -9.01 17.56 -0.09
C VAL A 419 -8.19 18.81 0.23
N LEU A 420 -7.79 18.94 1.49
CA LEU A 420 -6.85 19.96 1.99
C LEU A 420 -5.45 19.35 2.13
N ARG A 421 -4.42 20.14 1.81
CA ARG A 421 -3.02 19.73 1.91
C ARG A 421 -2.23 20.81 2.64
N PRO A 422 -1.34 20.46 3.58
CA PRO A 422 -0.46 21.44 4.20
C PRO A 422 0.59 21.95 3.21
N GLU A 423 0.93 23.22 3.30
CA GLU A 423 2.09 23.82 2.64
C GLU A 423 3.35 23.73 3.51
N ALA A 424 3.20 23.50 4.81
CA ALA A 424 4.28 23.37 5.77
C ALA A 424 5.31 22.28 5.41
N THR A 425 6.58 22.58 5.67
CA THR A 425 7.71 21.65 5.48
C THR A 425 8.26 21.10 6.79
N ASN A 426 7.94 21.74 7.91
CA ASN A 426 8.37 21.39 9.26
C ASN A 426 7.25 21.62 10.28
N ARG A 427 7.50 21.19 11.52
CA ARG A 427 6.49 21.20 12.58
C ARG A 427 6.03 22.60 12.96
N ASP A 428 6.94 23.56 13.06
CA ASP A 428 6.57 24.93 13.49
C ASP A 428 5.72 25.65 12.45
N GLU A 429 6.05 25.46 11.16
CA GLU A 429 5.22 25.92 10.04
C GLU A 429 3.84 25.26 10.07
N PHE A 430 3.78 23.94 10.30
CA PHE A 430 2.51 23.20 10.35
C PHE A 430 1.62 23.69 11.50
N PHE A 431 2.20 23.99 12.67
CA PHE A 431 1.49 24.56 13.79
C PHE A 431 0.96 25.97 13.47
N THR A 432 1.74 26.76 12.74
CA THR A 432 1.35 28.11 12.31
C THR A 432 0.18 28.05 11.33
N GLU A 433 0.25 27.15 10.35
CA GLU A 433 -0.80 26.91 9.36
C GLU A 433 -2.11 26.41 9.99
N CYS A 434 -2.01 25.48 10.95
CA CYS A 434 -3.14 25.02 11.76
C CYS A 434 -3.80 26.19 12.53
N LYS A 435 -3.00 27.01 13.23
CA LYS A 435 -3.49 28.15 14.03
C LYS A 435 -4.10 29.27 13.16
N ALA A 436 -3.69 29.37 11.90
CA ALA A 436 -4.26 30.30 10.94
C ALA A 436 -5.64 29.85 10.40
N GLY A 437 -6.12 28.65 10.77
CA GLY A 437 -7.42 28.11 10.35
C GLY A 437 -7.40 27.51 8.94
N ALA A 438 -6.22 27.22 8.37
CA ALA A 438 -6.09 26.69 7.01
C ALA A 438 -6.84 25.36 6.80
N PHE A 439 -7.02 24.57 7.87
CA PHE A 439 -7.65 23.26 7.83
C PHE A 439 -9.07 23.23 8.42
N ASP A 440 -9.67 24.40 8.71
CA ASP A 440 -10.96 24.49 9.38
C ASP A 440 -12.08 23.77 8.62
N GLY A 441 -12.83 22.95 9.35
CA GLY A 441 -13.91 22.11 8.81
C GLY A 441 -13.45 20.73 8.34
N ALA A 442 -12.16 20.40 8.39
CA ALA A 442 -11.70 19.04 8.16
C ALA A 442 -12.24 18.09 9.24
N SER A 443 -12.93 17.03 8.80
CA SER A 443 -13.50 16.00 9.70
C SER A 443 -12.70 14.70 9.70
N VAL A 444 -11.91 14.47 8.66
CA VAL A 444 -11.06 13.28 8.49
C VAL A 444 -9.66 13.72 8.10
N ALA A 445 -8.64 13.07 8.65
CA ALA A 445 -7.25 13.22 8.23
C ALA A 445 -6.69 11.87 7.76
N TYR A 446 -6.10 11.82 6.56
CA TYR A 446 -5.23 10.74 6.11
C TYR A 446 -3.80 11.08 6.51
N ARG A 447 -3.03 10.11 6.98
CA ARG A 447 -1.60 10.29 7.21
C ARG A 447 -0.75 9.11 6.77
N THR A 448 0.48 9.38 6.33
CA THR A 448 1.53 8.36 6.14
C THR A 448 2.50 8.33 7.32
N PHE A 449 3.35 7.31 7.39
CA PHE A 449 4.43 7.26 8.38
C PHE A 449 5.41 8.45 8.23
N ASP A 450 5.83 8.76 6.99
CA ASP A 450 6.80 9.84 6.70
C ASP A 450 6.26 11.25 6.95
N SER A 451 4.94 11.40 7.05
CA SER A 451 4.31 12.68 7.41
C SER A 451 4.80 13.24 8.74
N VAL A 452 5.35 12.38 9.62
CA VAL A 452 5.96 12.77 10.90
C VAL A 452 7.09 13.79 10.73
N ALA A 453 7.80 13.81 9.60
CA ALA A 453 8.86 14.78 9.35
C ALA A 453 8.32 16.22 9.30
N VAL A 454 7.07 16.37 8.86
CA VAL A 454 6.37 17.67 8.80
C VAL A 454 5.56 17.89 10.07
N THR A 455 4.72 16.93 10.47
CA THR A 455 3.79 17.15 11.58
C THR A 455 4.43 16.97 12.95
N GLY A 456 5.55 16.27 13.04
CA GLY A 456 6.00 15.56 14.24
C GLY A 456 5.02 14.47 14.68
N LYS A 457 5.23 13.92 15.88
CA LYS A 457 4.31 12.94 16.48
C LYS A 457 2.92 13.57 16.66
N ILE A 458 1.88 12.77 16.44
CA ILE A 458 0.50 13.17 16.70
C ILE A 458 0.26 13.03 18.21
N ASP A 459 0.66 14.05 18.95
CA ASP A 459 0.53 14.19 20.39
C ASP A 459 -0.59 15.21 20.73
N SER A 460 -0.83 15.42 22.03
CA SER A 460 -1.81 16.43 22.47
C SER A 460 -1.54 17.81 21.89
N ALA A 461 -0.27 18.22 21.74
CA ALA A 461 0.07 19.54 21.22
C ALA A 461 -0.35 19.72 19.75
N VAL A 462 -0.19 18.70 18.91
CA VAL A 462 -0.71 18.69 17.54
C VAL A 462 -2.24 18.67 17.55
N LEU A 463 -2.85 17.81 18.35
CA LEU A 463 -4.30 17.68 18.43
C LEU A 463 -4.99 18.96 18.96
N ASP A 464 -4.29 19.77 19.76
CA ASP A 464 -4.79 21.04 20.27
C ASP A 464 -4.90 22.11 19.18
N VAL A 465 -3.96 22.13 18.23
CA VAL A 465 -3.94 23.07 17.10
C VAL A 465 -4.75 22.59 15.90
N LEU A 466 -5.00 21.28 15.79
CA LEU A 466 -5.83 20.72 14.73
C LEU A 466 -7.30 21.18 14.87
N PRO A 467 -8.06 21.19 13.75
CA PRO A 467 -9.45 21.63 13.75
C PRO A 467 -10.31 20.80 14.72
N LYS A 468 -11.14 21.47 15.55
CA LYS A 468 -12.05 20.79 16.47
C LYS A 468 -13.12 19.94 15.77
N SER A 469 -13.30 20.14 14.46
CA SER A 469 -14.15 19.31 13.60
C SER A 469 -13.57 17.93 13.30
N LEU A 470 -12.27 17.70 13.53
CA LEU A 470 -11.62 16.43 13.24
C LEU A 470 -12.21 15.32 14.12
N LYS A 471 -12.65 14.23 13.50
CA LYS A 471 -13.22 13.04 14.15
C LYS A 471 -12.49 11.76 13.83
N PHE A 472 -11.73 11.73 12.73
CA PHE A 472 -11.08 10.52 12.26
C PHE A 472 -9.65 10.79 11.79
N LEU A 473 -8.73 9.92 12.20
CA LEU A 473 -7.35 9.87 11.74
C LEU A 473 -7.07 8.51 11.11
N CYS A 474 -6.92 8.47 9.79
CA CYS A 474 -6.65 7.28 9.02
C CYS A 474 -5.14 7.16 8.78
N HIS A 475 -4.47 6.30 9.54
CA HIS A 475 -3.04 6.06 9.43
C HIS A 475 -2.73 4.97 8.42
N ASN A 476 -1.87 5.28 7.45
CA ASN A 476 -1.29 4.32 6.52
C ASN A 476 -0.05 3.68 7.16
N GLY A 477 -0.21 2.47 7.68
CA GLY A 477 0.81 1.73 8.43
C GLY A 477 0.18 0.79 9.46
N ALA A 478 0.78 -0.38 9.67
CA ALA A 478 0.32 -1.31 10.71
C ALA A 478 0.68 -0.82 12.12
N GLY A 479 1.93 -0.40 12.32
CA GLY A 479 2.40 0.23 13.56
C GLY A 479 2.12 1.74 13.57
N TYR A 480 1.67 2.26 14.71
CA TYR A 480 1.21 3.64 14.90
C TYR A 480 1.80 4.28 16.16
N ASP A 481 3.04 3.93 16.50
CA ASP A 481 3.78 4.45 17.67
C ASP A 481 4.07 5.97 17.61
N GLN A 482 3.91 6.58 16.44
CA GLN A 482 3.95 8.04 16.23
C GLN A 482 2.65 8.75 16.62
N VAL A 483 1.61 8.01 17.01
CA VAL A 483 0.27 8.54 17.36
C VAL A 483 -0.04 8.22 18.81
N ASP A 484 -0.29 9.26 19.60
CA ASP A 484 -0.75 9.12 20.98
C ASP A 484 -2.25 8.81 21.01
N ILE A 485 -2.59 7.53 21.07
CA ILE A 485 -3.98 7.06 21.06
C ILE A 485 -4.79 7.55 22.28
N PRO A 486 -4.25 7.57 23.52
CA PRO A 486 -4.90 8.25 24.64
C PRO A 486 -5.23 9.72 24.36
N ALA A 487 -4.31 10.49 23.78
CA ALA A 487 -4.56 11.89 23.42
C ALA A 487 -5.63 12.01 22.32
N CYS A 488 -5.56 11.19 21.27
CA CYS A 488 -6.61 11.16 20.23
C CYS A 488 -7.99 10.85 20.83
N THR A 489 -8.06 9.90 21.76
CA THR A 489 -9.28 9.55 22.49
C THR A 489 -9.83 10.73 23.30
N ALA A 490 -8.97 11.44 24.03
CA ALA A 490 -9.34 12.61 24.82
C ALA A 490 -9.91 13.75 23.95
N HIS A 491 -9.41 13.88 22.72
CA HIS A 491 -9.88 14.85 21.72
C HIS A 491 -11.05 14.33 20.88
N ASN A 492 -11.60 13.15 21.21
CA ASN A 492 -12.68 12.49 20.50
C ASN A 492 -12.38 12.23 19.01
N VAL A 493 -11.12 11.87 18.73
CA VAL A 493 -10.60 11.46 17.42
C VAL A 493 -10.40 9.95 17.42
N ARG A 494 -11.10 9.27 16.50
CA ARG A 494 -10.94 7.83 16.27
C ARG A 494 -9.83 7.57 15.26
N VAL A 495 -8.98 6.59 15.55
CA VAL A 495 -7.79 6.27 14.77
C VAL A 495 -7.97 4.91 14.11
N SER A 496 -7.65 4.82 12.82
CA SER A 496 -7.50 3.55 12.11
C SER A 496 -6.07 3.31 11.67
N ASN A 497 -5.69 2.06 11.54
CA ASN A 497 -4.42 1.62 10.94
C ASN A 497 -4.68 0.64 9.77
N THR A 498 -3.62 0.07 9.19
CA THR A 498 -3.71 -0.90 8.09
C THR A 498 -3.27 -2.31 8.53
N PRO A 499 -4.02 -2.98 9.42
CA PRO A 499 -3.66 -4.32 9.88
C PRO A 499 -3.77 -5.31 8.72
N THR A 500 -3.07 -6.44 8.80
CA THR A 500 -3.05 -7.54 7.81
C THR A 500 -2.46 -7.24 6.43
N ALA A 501 -2.53 -5.98 5.95
CA ALA A 501 -1.95 -5.58 4.67
C ALA A 501 -0.43 -5.84 4.57
N VAL A 502 0.25 -5.78 5.72
CA VAL A 502 1.71 -5.91 5.85
C VAL A 502 2.19 -7.34 6.10
N ASP A 503 1.28 -8.28 6.36
CA ASP A 503 1.60 -9.57 6.98
C ASP A 503 2.55 -10.41 6.11
N ASP A 504 2.31 -10.47 4.79
CA ASP A 504 3.11 -11.27 3.86
C ASP A 504 4.51 -10.71 3.66
N ALA A 505 4.63 -9.45 3.23
CA ALA A 505 5.93 -8.85 2.93
C ALA A 505 6.84 -8.77 4.16
N THR A 506 6.27 -8.44 5.33
CA THR A 506 7.04 -8.39 6.57
C THR A 506 7.48 -9.80 7.00
N ALA A 507 6.63 -10.81 6.83
CA ALA A 507 7.02 -12.19 7.12
C ALA A 507 8.10 -12.72 6.15
N ASP A 508 8.02 -12.35 4.87
CA ASP A 508 9.01 -12.72 3.86
C ASP A 508 10.39 -12.13 4.18
N ILE A 509 10.47 -10.84 4.51
CA ILE A 509 11.75 -10.25 4.91
C ILE A 509 12.27 -10.86 6.22
N THR A 510 11.37 -11.20 7.16
CA THR A 510 11.75 -11.83 8.43
C THR A 510 12.43 -13.18 8.18
N ILE A 511 11.88 -14.01 7.28
CA ILE A 511 12.47 -15.29 6.89
C ILE A 511 13.79 -15.09 6.15
N TRP A 512 13.87 -14.11 5.24
CA TRP A 512 15.10 -13.78 4.55
C TRP A 512 16.22 -13.35 5.52
N LEU A 513 15.89 -12.50 6.49
CA LEU A 513 16.80 -12.06 7.56
C LEU A 513 17.25 -13.23 8.44
N LEU A 514 16.31 -14.10 8.82
CA LEU A 514 16.59 -15.31 9.58
C LEU A 514 17.60 -16.22 8.87
N ILE A 515 17.36 -16.51 7.59
CA ILE A 515 18.26 -17.38 6.81
C ILE A 515 19.59 -16.68 6.58
N GLY A 516 19.58 -15.38 6.30
CA GLY A 516 20.78 -14.61 6.06
C GLY A 516 21.70 -14.52 7.27
N ALA A 517 21.12 -14.34 8.47
CA ALA A 517 21.85 -14.36 9.74
C ALA A 517 22.39 -15.75 10.07
N LEU A 518 21.58 -16.82 9.91
CA LEU A 518 22.04 -18.20 10.14
C LEU A 518 23.17 -18.62 9.19
N ARG A 519 23.21 -18.08 7.97
CA ARG A 519 24.18 -18.45 6.93
C ARG A 519 25.36 -17.50 6.78
N ASN A 520 25.45 -16.45 7.61
CA ASN A 520 26.47 -15.41 7.48
C ASN A 520 26.58 -14.86 6.04
N LEU A 521 25.42 -14.60 5.43
CA LEU A 521 25.35 -14.05 4.07
C LEU A 521 25.96 -12.65 3.93
N PRO A 522 25.85 -11.72 4.90
CA PRO A 522 26.43 -10.38 4.76
C PRO A 522 27.92 -10.40 4.41
N ALA A 523 28.73 -11.12 5.19
CA ALA A 523 30.15 -11.29 4.94
C ALA A 523 30.43 -11.91 3.57
N SER A 524 29.65 -12.94 3.20
CA SER A 524 29.80 -13.62 1.90
C SER A 524 29.45 -12.71 0.71
N MET A 525 28.39 -11.92 0.82
CA MET A 525 27.97 -10.96 -0.20
C MET A 525 28.98 -9.83 -0.35
N ALA A 526 29.51 -9.31 0.76
CA ALA A 526 30.54 -8.28 0.77
C ALA A 526 31.83 -8.78 0.12
N ALA A 527 32.30 -9.98 0.49
CA ALA A 527 33.48 -10.60 -0.09
C ALA A 527 33.34 -10.79 -1.61
N LEU A 528 32.21 -11.34 -2.06
CA LEU A 528 31.94 -11.57 -3.48
C LEU A 528 31.94 -10.25 -4.28
N ARG A 529 31.31 -9.20 -3.77
CA ARG A 529 31.29 -7.86 -4.41
C ARG A 529 32.67 -7.21 -4.45
N ALA A 530 33.53 -7.50 -3.47
CA ALA A 530 34.93 -7.09 -3.48
C ALA A 530 35.81 -7.92 -4.45
N GLY A 531 35.23 -8.84 -5.23
CA GLY A 531 35.93 -9.72 -6.15
C GLY A 531 36.62 -10.91 -5.46
N ASN A 532 36.37 -11.11 -4.16
CA ASN A 532 36.93 -12.21 -3.39
C ASN A 532 35.88 -13.30 -3.21
N TRP A 533 35.91 -14.36 -4.02
CA TRP A 533 34.90 -15.44 -4.06
C TRP A 533 34.27 -15.78 -2.69
N ARG A 534 35.04 -16.41 -1.79
CA ARG A 534 34.65 -16.65 -0.39
C ARG A 534 35.49 -15.81 0.59
N GLY A 535 36.07 -14.70 0.14
CA GLY A 535 37.05 -13.95 0.94
C GLY A 535 38.48 -14.53 0.89
N LYS A 536 39.43 -13.84 1.53
CA LYS A 536 40.84 -14.27 1.67
C LYS A 536 40.99 -15.45 2.63
N SER A 537 40.23 -15.40 3.72
CA SER A 537 40.01 -16.51 4.64
C SER A 537 38.57 -17.00 4.43
N LEU A 538 38.35 -18.31 4.57
CA LEU A 538 37.00 -18.85 4.48
C LEU A 538 36.12 -18.28 5.60
N PRO A 539 34.86 -17.90 5.32
CA PRO A 539 33.94 -17.43 6.33
C PRO A 539 33.58 -18.58 7.28
N ALA A 540 33.12 -18.23 8.49
CA ALA A 540 32.55 -19.21 9.40
C ALA A 540 31.41 -19.98 8.72
N LEU A 541 31.32 -21.28 9.01
CA LEU A 541 30.22 -22.09 8.50
C LEU A 541 28.90 -21.61 9.10
N GLY A 542 27.89 -21.49 8.26
CA GLY A 542 26.53 -21.20 8.69
C GLY A 542 25.84 -22.43 9.30
N HIS A 543 24.63 -22.21 9.79
CA HIS A 543 23.78 -23.24 10.35
C HIS A 543 22.48 -23.42 9.54
N ASP A 544 22.01 -24.66 9.50
CA ASP A 544 20.73 -25.00 8.88
C ASP A 544 19.56 -24.76 9.85
N PRO A 545 18.39 -24.28 9.37
CA PRO A 545 17.22 -24.02 10.23
C PRO A 545 16.53 -25.29 10.73
N GLN A 546 16.68 -26.43 10.04
CA GLN A 546 15.95 -27.67 10.33
C GLN A 546 16.19 -28.15 11.78
N GLY A 547 15.11 -28.48 12.49
CA GLY A 547 15.14 -28.97 13.88
C GLY A 547 15.34 -27.90 14.96
N LYS A 548 15.76 -26.69 14.57
CA LYS A 548 15.93 -25.55 15.49
C LYS A 548 14.58 -24.99 15.96
N VAL A 549 14.60 -24.35 17.11
CA VAL A 549 13.46 -23.65 17.70
C VAL A 549 13.46 -22.19 17.25
N LEU A 550 12.40 -21.78 16.57
CA LEU A 550 12.06 -20.37 16.38
C LEU A 550 11.12 -19.93 17.51
N GLY A 551 11.60 -19.03 18.37
CA GLY A 551 10.78 -18.32 19.33
C GLY A 551 10.21 -17.05 18.72
N ILE A 552 8.91 -16.85 18.81
CA ILE A 552 8.22 -15.65 18.32
C ILE A 552 7.67 -14.88 19.52
N LEU A 553 8.21 -13.68 19.75
CA LEU A 553 7.70 -12.78 20.78
C LEU A 553 6.70 -11.82 20.12
N GLY A 554 5.40 -12.08 20.32
CA GLY A 554 4.33 -11.37 19.61
C GLY A 554 3.74 -12.15 18.42
N MET A 555 3.02 -13.24 18.68
CA MET A 555 2.31 -14.00 17.65
C MET A 555 1.02 -13.27 17.20
N GLY A 556 1.19 -12.23 16.38
CA GLY A 556 0.11 -11.51 15.68
C GLY A 556 -0.12 -12.05 14.26
N GLY A 557 -0.66 -11.22 13.36
CA GLY A 557 -0.80 -11.55 11.92
C GLY A 557 0.54 -11.91 11.28
N ILE A 558 1.49 -10.98 11.34
CA ILE A 558 2.89 -11.20 10.90
C ILE A 558 3.51 -12.43 11.57
N GLY A 559 3.44 -12.53 12.90
CA GLY A 559 4.05 -13.65 13.64
C GLY A 559 3.52 -15.03 13.21
N ARG A 560 2.21 -15.15 12.96
CA ARG A 560 1.62 -16.41 12.45
C ARG A 560 2.08 -16.72 11.04
N ASN A 561 2.23 -15.71 10.19
CA ASN A 561 2.74 -15.90 8.83
C ASN A 561 4.22 -16.31 8.84
N VAL A 562 5.04 -15.70 9.70
CA VAL A 562 6.43 -16.12 9.95
C VAL A 562 6.47 -17.57 10.44
N ALA A 563 5.60 -17.96 11.39
CA ALA A 563 5.51 -19.34 11.87
C ALA A 563 5.20 -20.33 10.73
N ALA A 564 4.20 -20.03 9.90
CA ALA A 564 3.82 -20.86 8.77
C ALA A 564 4.98 -21.06 7.79
N LYS A 565 5.69 -19.99 7.41
CA LYS A 565 6.86 -20.05 6.53
C LYS A 565 8.02 -20.80 7.18
N ALA A 566 8.32 -20.54 8.45
CA ALA A 566 9.42 -21.20 9.17
C ALA A 566 9.21 -22.72 9.35
N ARG A 567 7.96 -23.18 9.49
CA ARG A 567 7.66 -24.63 9.49
C ARG A 567 8.06 -25.31 8.17
N ALA A 568 7.93 -24.63 7.04
CA ALA A 568 8.38 -25.15 5.74
C ALA A 568 9.92 -25.34 5.67
N PHE A 569 10.68 -24.60 6.49
CA PHE A 569 12.12 -24.78 6.69
C PHE A 569 12.46 -25.85 7.75
N GLY A 570 11.46 -26.55 8.30
CA GLY A 570 11.64 -27.59 9.30
C GLY A 570 11.94 -27.08 10.72
N MET A 571 11.60 -25.82 11.02
CA MET A 571 11.75 -25.27 12.38
C MET A 571 10.59 -25.67 13.28
N ARG A 572 10.87 -25.78 14.58
CA ARG A 572 9.84 -25.92 15.63
C ARG A 572 9.46 -24.53 16.14
N ILE A 573 8.15 -24.26 16.24
CA ILE A 573 7.66 -22.93 16.58
C ILE A 573 7.25 -22.87 18.05
N ARG A 574 7.81 -21.91 18.77
CA ARG A 574 7.38 -21.50 20.11
C ARG A 574 7.00 -20.04 20.09
N TYR A 575 6.08 -19.65 20.96
CA TYR A 575 5.70 -18.25 21.03
C TYR A 575 5.30 -17.82 22.44
N HIS A 576 5.42 -16.52 22.67
CA HIS A 576 4.90 -15.87 23.85
C HIS A 576 4.09 -14.64 23.47
N ASN A 577 2.90 -14.54 24.06
CA ASN A 577 2.02 -13.38 24.06
C ASN A 577 1.55 -13.15 25.51
N ARG A 578 1.09 -11.93 25.83
CA ARG A 578 0.42 -11.67 27.12
C ARG A 578 -0.81 -12.56 27.33
N SER A 579 -1.51 -12.89 26.25
CA SER A 579 -2.68 -13.76 26.25
C SER A 579 -2.46 -14.83 25.19
N ARG A 580 -2.67 -16.10 25.59
CA ARG A 580 -2.56 -17.24 24.69
C ARG A 580 -3.58 -17.13 23.56
N LEU A 581 -3.18 -17.48 22.34
CA LEU A 581 -4.07 -17.55 21.19
C LEU A 581 -5.03 -18.74 21.29
N SER A 582 -6.13 -18.69 20.54
CA SER A 582 -6.97 -19.88 20.36
C SER A 582 -6.20 -20.97 19.59
N PRO A 583 -6.51 -22.27 19.78
CA PRO A 583 -5.83 -23.36 19.10
C PRO A 583 -5.75 -23.21 17.57
N ASP A 584 -6.82 -22.69 16.95
CA ASP A 584 -6.87 -22.43 15.51
C ASP A 584 -5.85 -21.39 15.05
N LEU A 585 -5.58 -20.38 15.88
CA LEU A 585 -4.59 -19.34 15.61
C LEU A 585 -3.16 -19.76 16.01
N GLU A 586 -3.01 -20.72 16.92
CA GLU A 586 -1.70 -21.31 17.25
C GLU A 586 -1.17 -22.16 16.10
N ASP A 587 -2.05 -22.88 15.40
CA ASP A 587 -1.70 -23.73 14.25
C ASP A 587 -0.53 -24.68 14.58
N GLY A 588 -0.58 -25.29 15.77
CA GLY A 588 0.47 -26.18 16.27
C GLY A 588 1.74 -25.51 16.82
N ALA A 589 1.78 -24.17 16.94
CA ALA A 589 2.83 -23.49 17.71
C ALA A 589 2.66 -23.72 19.22
N GLU A 590 3.77 -23.92 19.93
CA GLU A 590 3.76 -24.15 21.39
C GLU A 590 3.80 -22.82 22.15
N TYR A 591 2.77 -22.53 22.94
CA TYR A 591 2.74 -21.39 23.85
C TYR A 591 3.59 -21.64 25.09
N VAL A 592 4.47 -20.71 25.41
CA VAL A 592 5.34 -20.75 26.59
C VAL A 592 5.36 -19.40 27.31
N ASP A 593 5.85 -19.37 28.55
CA ASP A 593 6.12 -18.10 29.24
C ASP A 593 7.35 -17.38 28.63
N PHE A 594 7.50 -16.10 28.96
CA PHE A 594 8.54 -15.24 28.39
C PHE A 594 9.96 -15.78 28.65
N GLU A 595 10.26 -16.21 29.87
CA GLU A 595 11.59 -16.67 30.24
C GLU A 595 11.93 -18.00 29.55
N THR A 596 10.96 -18.92 29.49
CA THR A 596 11.07 -20.18 28.75
C THR A 596 11.31 -19.94 27.26
N LEU A 597 10.63 -18.96 26.65
CA LEU A 597 10.86 -18.59 25.24
C LEU A 597 12.32 -18.21 25.02
N LEU A 598 12.87 -17.33 25.85
CA LEU A 598 14.25 -16.84 25.71
C LEU A 598 15.28 -17.95 25.91
N LYS A 599 15.12 -18.79 26.94
CA LYS A 599 16.05 -19.89 27.26
C LYS A 599 16.08 -20.99 26.20
N GLN A 600 14.98 -21.20 25.47
CA GLN A 600 14.82 -22.38 24.64
C GLN A 600 14.87 -22.10 23.13
N SER A 601 14.87 -20.84 22.72
CA SER A 601 14.94 -20.43 21.32
C SER A 601 16.36 -20.50 20.77
N ASP A 602 16.51 -21.07 19.57
CA ASP A 602 17.77 -21.00 18.80
C ASP A 602 17.78 -19.75 17.91
N VAL A 603 16.58 -19.33 17.47
CA VAL A 603 16.33 -18.06 16.80
C VAL A 603 15.18 -17.36 17.51
N LEU A 604 15.31 -16.06 17.79
CA LEU A 604 14.23 -15.23 18.35
C LEU A 604 13.77 -14.19 17.32
N SER A 605 12.47 -14.17 17.02
CA SER A 605 11.82 -13.16 16.18
C SER A 605 10.99 -12.22 17.05
N LEU A 606 11.16 -10.90 16.86
CA LEU A 606 10.41 -9.86 17.57
C LEU A 606 9.28 -9.31 16.69
N ASN A 607 8.05 -9.36 17.18
CA ASN A 607 6.83 -8.98 16.47
C ASN A 607 5.87 -8.20 17.38
N LEU A 608 6.41 -7.38 18.28
CA LEU A 608 5.66 -6.59 19.27
C LEU A 608 5.39 -5.16 18.78
N PRO A 609 4.22 -4.57 19.10
CA PRO A 609 4.04 -3.12 18.95
C PRO A 609 4.95 -2.38 19.94
N LEU A 610 5.50 -1.22 19.53
CA LEU A 610 6.28 -0.36 20.41
C LEU A 610 5.35 0.53 21.25
N ASN A 611 5.55 0.48 22.56
CA ASN A 611 4.89 1.32 23.56
C ASN A 611 5.78 1.40 24.81
N PRO A 612 5.44 2.21 25.83
CA PRO A 612 6.27 2.33 27.03
C PRO A 612 6.54 1.02 27.78
N LYS A 613 5.67 0.01 27.67
CA LYS A 613 5.84 -1.30 28.31
C LYS A 613 6.68 -2.28 27.50
N THR A 614 6.76 -2.10 26.18
CA THR A 614 7.53 -2.99 25.28
C THR A 614 8.89 -2.42 24.90
N ARG A 615 9.13 -1.14 25.15
CA ARG A 615 10.45 -0.51 24.97
C ARG A 615 11.50 -1.26 25.80
N HIS A 616 12.62 -1.63 25.19
CA HIS A 616 13.73 -2.35 25.83
C HIS A 616 13.30 -3.64 26.56
N THR A 617 12.27 -4.33 26.05
CA THR A 617 11.86 -5.65 26.56
C THR A 617 13.00 -6.66 26.45
N ILE A 618 13.85 -6.52 25.42
CA ILE A 618 15.09 -7.28 25.26
C ILE A 618 16.26 -6.34 25.56
N SER A 619 16.94 -6.55 26.69
CA SER A 619 18.16 -5.83 27.09
C SER A 619 19.13 -6.81 27.78
N THR A 620 20.18 -6.32 28.44
CA THR A 620 21.26 -7.11 29.06
C THR A 620 20.78 -8.33 29.87
N PRO A 621 19.76 -8.20 30.76
CA PRO A 621 19.30 -9.36 31.54
C PRO A 621 18.67 -10.45 30.67
N GLN A 622 17.97 -10.07 29.60
CA GLN A 622 17.34 -11.01 28.69
C GLN A 622 18.37 -11.71 27.81
N PHE A 623 19.39 -11.00 27.30
CA PHE A 623 20.47 -11.64 26.54
C PHE A 623 21.23 -12.67 27.39
N ALA A 624 21.44 -12.40 28.67
CA ALA A 624 22.19 -13.28 29.57
C ALA A 624 21.51 -14.65 29.81
N ILE A 625 20.19 -14.75 29.65
CA ILE A 625 19.45 -16.01 29.84
C ILE A 625 19.18 -16.76 28.55
N MET A 626 19.47 -16.16 27.39
CA MET A 626 19.31 -16.81 26.09
C MET A 626 20.37 -17.90 25.90
N LYS A 627 20.14 -18.79 24.93
CA LYS A 627 21.17 -19.75 24.53
C LYS A 627 22.44 -19.02 24.04
N PRO A 628 23.63 -19.47 24.42
CA PRO A 628 24.87 -18.99 23.80
C PRO A 628 24.83 -19.20 22.29
N GLY A 629 25.12 -18.15 21.52
CA GLY A 629 25.09 -18.18 20.07
C GLY A 629 23.68 -18.11 19.47
N ILE A 630 22.70 -17.58 20.19
CA ILE A 630 21.36 -17.31 19.65
C ILE A 630 21.42 -16.35 18.45
N VAL A 631 20.50 -16.51 17.50
CA VAL A 631 20.27 -15.54 16.41
C VAL A 631 19.00 -14.75 16.69
N ILE A 632 19.03 -13.43 16.45
CA ILE A 632 17.88 -12.56 16.71
C ILE A 632 17.46 -11.85 15.43
N VAL A 633 16.15 -11.82 15.17
CA VAL A 633 15.56 -11.13 14.02
C VAL A 633 14.55 -10.10 14.52
N ASN A 634 14.68 -8.86 14.06
CA ASN A 634 13.74 -7.80 14.40
C ASN A 634 13.23 -7.10 13.14
N THR A 635 11.93 -7.21 12.91
CA THR A 635 11.16 -6.56 11.83
C THR A 635 9.96 -5.81 12.38
N ALA A 636 9.93 -5.59 13.70
CA ALA A 636 8.86 -4.86 14.39
C ALA A 636 9.21 -3.38 14.55
N ARG A 637 9.92 -3.06 15.64
CA ARG A 637 10.45 -1.73 15.95
C ARG A 637 11.77 -1.90 16.67
N GLY A 638 12.78 -1.09 16.34
CA GLY A 638 14.11 -1.26 16.91
C GLY A 638 14.14 -1.07 18.42
N ALA A 639 13.47 -0.03 18.94
CA ALA A 639 13.44 0.30 20.36
C ALA A 639 12.74 -0.73 21.28
N VAL A 640 12.20 -1.83 20.75
CA VAL A 640 11.78 -3.00 21.56
C VAL A 640 12.99 -3.70 22.17
N MET A 641 14.14 -3.57 21.51
CA MET A 641 15.44 -4.09 21.94
C MET A 641 16.37 -2.92 22.26
N ASP A 642 17.17 -3.06 23.30
CA ASP A 642 18.25 -2.13 23.63
C ASP A 642 19.44 -2.39 22.70
N GLU A 643 19.71 -1.43 21.82
CA GLU A 643 20.69 -1.59 20.75
C GLU A 643 22.13 -1.61 21.29
N ALA A 644 22.41 -0.86 22.36
CA ALA A 644 23.72 -0.86 23.01
C ALA A 644 23.97 -2.23 23.70
N ALA A 645 22.98 -2.74 24.42
CA ALA A 645 23.07 -4.06 25.02
C ALA A 645 23.20 -5.19 23.97
N LEU A 646 22.61 -5.02 22.78
CA LEU A 646 22.78 -5.96 21.67
C LEU A 646 24.23 -5.98 21.17
N VAL A 647 24.85 -4.81 21.02
CA VAL A 647 26.24 -4.69 20.57
C VAL A 647 27.18 -5.40 21.54
N ASP A 648 26.99 -5.20 22.85
CA ASP A 648 27.75 -5.93 23.88
C ASP A 648 27.52 -7.46 23.79
N ALA A 649 26.28 -7.89 23.56
CA ALA A 649 25.94 -9.30 23.42
C ALA A 649 26.55 -9.95 22.16
N LEU A 650 26.69 -9.19 21.06
CA LEU A 650 27.40 -9.62 19.85
C LEU A 650 28.91 -9.69 20.10
N ALA A 651 29.49 -8.69 20.78
CA ALA A 651 30.92 -8.64 21.08
C ALA A 651 31.37 -9.79 22.00
N THR A 652 30.52 -10.20 22.94
CA THR A 652 30.77 -11.35 23.84
C THR A 652 30.49 -12.71 23.20
N GLY A 653 29.83 -12.75 22.03
CA GLY A 653 29.39 -13.98 21.37
C GLY A 653 28.17 -14.65 22.02
N GLN A 654 27.52 -13.98 22.99
CA GLN A 654 26.24 -14.43 23.53
C GLN A 654 25.18 -14.49 22.42
N VAL A 655 25.17 -13.48 21.55
CA VAL A 655 24.41 -13.45 20.29
C VAL A 655 25.40 -13.75 19.16
N ALA A 656 25.11 -14.75 18.33
CA ALA A 656 26.00 -15.14 17.24
C ALA A 656 25.88 -14.20 16.03
N SER A 657 24.65 -13.81 15.70
CA SER A 657 24.34 -12.92 14.57
C SER A 657 22.93 -12.35 14.74
N VAL A 658 22.63 -11.29 14.00
CA VAL A 658 21.29 -10.69 13.93
C VAL A 658 20.87 -10.41 12.50
N GLY A 659 19.56 -10.41 12.28
CA GLY A 659 18.90 -9.92 11.07
C GLY A 659 17.96 -8.77 11.42
N LEU A 660 18.33 -7.53 11.11
CA LEU A 660 17.58 -6.34 11.52
C LEU A 660 17.07 -5.57 10.32
N ASP A 661 15.79 -5.23 10.38
CA ASP A 661 15.14 -4.27 9.48
C ASP A 661 14.90 -2.92 10.15
N VAL A 662 14.95 -2.87 11.48
CA VAL A 662 14.55 -1.73 12.31
C VAL A 662 15.59 -1.46 13.41
N TYR A 663 15.73 -0.20 13.82
CA TYR A 663 16.79 0.31 14.70
C TYR A 663 16.24 1.23 15.79
N GLU A 664 16.95 1.40 16.91
CA GLU A 664 16.41 2.12 18.06
C GLU A 664 16.13 3.60 17.75
N ASN A 665 17.01 4.25 17.00
CA ASN A 665 16.96 5.68 16.70
C ASN A 665 16.89 5.95 15.18
N GLU A 666 16.06 5.20 14.45
CA GLU A 666 15.91 5.34 12.99
C GLU A 666 15.80 6.81 12.53
N PRO A 667 16.57 7.24 11.50
CA PRO A 667 17.44 6.44 10.63
C PRO A 667 18.89 6.24 11.14
N GLU A 668 19.21 6.71 12.35
CA GLU A 668 20.53 6.53 12.96
C GLU A 668 20.69 5.09 13.45
N ILE A 669 21.83 4.47 13.12
CA ILE A 669 22.18 3.09 13.48
C ILE A 669 23.44 3.15 14.34
N HIS A 670 23.51 2.34 15.39
CA HIS A 670 24.69 2.23 16.23
C HIS A 670 25.94 1.88 15.40
N ALA A 671 26.99 2.69 15.54
CA ALA A 671 28.16 2.62 14.66
C ALA A 671 28.84 1.23 14.67
N GLU A 672 28.93 0.58 15.84
CA GLU A 672 29.52 -0.75 15.96
C GLU A 672 28.68 -1.86 15.31
N LEU A 673 27.35 -1.69 15.29
CA LEU A 673 26.46 -2.62 14.60
C LEU A 673 26.64 -2.50 13.09
N LEU A 674 26.73 -1.26 12.58
CA LEU A 674 26.98 -0.99 11.17
C LEU A 674 28.38 -1.47 10.71
N ALA A 675 29.39 -1.41 11.60
CA ALA A 675 30.74 -1.88 11.32
C ALA A 675 30.89 -3.41 11.35
N ASN A 676 29.92 -4.14 11.92
CA ASN A 676 29.99 -5.58 12.07
C ASN A 676 29.58 -6.30 10.77
N GLU A 677 30.54 -6.86 10.06
CA GLU A 677 30.29 -7.56 8.77
C GLU A 677 29.54 -8.90 8.91
N SER A 678 29.33 -9.39 10.14
CA SER A 678 28.67 -10.68 10.41
C SER A 678 27.17 -10.55 10.72
N VAL A 679 26.65 -9.33 10.79
CA VAL A 679 25.22 -9.06 11.02
C VAL A 679 24.55 -8.62 9.73
N LEU A 680 23.28 -9.00 9.57
CA LEU A 680 22.50 -8.67 8.38
C LEU A 680 21.57 -7.50 8.67
N LEU A 681 21.83 -6.38 8.01
CA LEU A 681 21.14 -5.11 8.23
C LEU A 681 20.48 -4.64 6.92
N VAL A 682 19.22 -4.23 7.01
CA VAL A 682 18.49 -3.57 5.91
C VAL A 682 17.70 -2.37 6.44
N PRO A 683 17.47 -1.33 5.63
CA PRO A 683 16.91 -0.06 6.10
C PRO A 683 15.37 -0.03 6.03
N HIS A 684 14.69 -0.74 6.92
CA HIS A 684 13.23 -0.73 7.07
C HIS A 684 12.47 -1.05 5.77
N MET A 685 12.84 -2.19 5.18
CA MET A 685 12.37 -2.69 3.89
C MET A 685 11.15 -3.62 3.99
N GLY A 686 10.65 -3.93 5.18
CA GLY A 686 9.65 -4.99 5.37
C GLY A 686 8.37 -4.85 4.56
N THR A 687 7.85 -3.63 4.36
CA THR A 687 6.67 -3.39 3.52
C THR A 687 7.03 -2.75 2.17
N TRP A 688 8.32 -2.67 1.83
CA TRP A 688 8.81 -1.94 0.66
C TRP A 688 8.65 -2.74 -0.64
N THR A 689 7.41 -3.08 -0.97
CA THR A 689 7.00 -3.73 -2.23
C THR A 689 5.82 -2.99 -2.85
N GLU A 690 5.70 -3.03 -4.18
CA GLU A 690 4.61 -2.35 -4.90
C GLU A 690 3.23 -2.83 -4.42
N GLU A 691 3.06 -4.15 -4.24
CA GLU A 691 1.79 -4.75 -3.86
C GLU A 691 1.39 -4.38 -2.42
N THR A 692 2.36 -4.37 -1.50
CA THR A 692 2.09 -4.11 -0.08
C THR A 692 1.77 -2.64 0.13
N GLN A 693 2.58 -1.75 -0.45
CA GLN A 693 2.34 -0.31 -0.36
C GLN A 693 1.00 0.07 -0.99
N THR A 694 0.67 -0.49 -2.16
CA THR A 694 -0.64 -0.27 -2.80
C THR A 694 -1.78 -0.74 -1.91
N LYS A 695 -1.72 -1.96 -1.36
CA LYS A 695 -2.74 -2.49 -0.44
C LYS A 695 -2.90 -1.63 0.82
N MET A 696 -1.80 -1.13 1.37
CA MET A 696 -1.83 -0.27 2.56
C MET A 696 -2.47 1.08 2.25
N GLU A 697 -2.11 1.71 1.13
CA GLU A 697 -2.74 2.95 0.67
C GLU A 697 -4.24 2.75 0.43
N GLU A 698 -4.64 1.75 -0.36
CA GLU A 698 -6.05 1.42 -0.61
C GLU A 698 -6.84 1.19 0.68
N TRP A 699 -6.23 0.50 1.66
CA TRP A 699 -6.86 0.24 2.95
C TRP A 699 -7.07 1.52 3.77
N ALA A 700 -6.07 2.39 3.83
CA ALA A 700 -6.17 3.67 4.51
C ALA A 700 -7.18 4.60 3.80
N ILE A 701 -7.19 4.62 2.47
CA ILE A 701 -8.15 5.38 1.65
C ILE A 701 -9.57 4.84 1.84
N SER A 702 -9.75 3.52 1.95
CA SER A 702 -11.03 2.89 2.27
C SER A 702 -11.56 3.36 3.64
N ASN A 703 -10.69 3.48 4.65
CA ASN A 703 -11.08 4.07 5.94
C ASN A 703 -11.49 5.53 5.81
N VAL A 704 -10.77 6.34 5.01
CA VAL A 704 -11.14 7.75 4.74
C VAL A 704 -12.52 7.81 4.10
N ARG A 705 -12.77 6.99 3.08
CA ARG A 705 -14.07 6.92 2.39
C ARG A 705 -15.20 6.60 3.36
N MET A 706 -15.04 5.54 4.16
CA MET A 706 -16.04 5.14 5.17
C MET A 706 -16.25 6.20 6.25
N ALA A 707 -15.17 6.89 6.67
CA ALA A 707 -15.26 7.97 7.64
C ALA A 707 -16.08 9.15 7.10
N VAL A 708 -15.91 9.46 5.81
CA VAL A 708 -16.66 10.52 5.12
C VAL A 708 -18.12 10.14 4.88
N THR A 709 -18.40 8.92 4.39
CA THR A 709 -19.75 8.53 3.94
C THR A 709 -20.62 7.96 5.05
N GLU A 710 -20.03 7.25 6.01
CA GLU A 710 -20.74 6.47 7.03
C GLU A 710 -20.40 6.88 8.47
N ALA A 711 -19.43 7.78 8.66
CA ALA A 711 -18.88 8.12 9.97
C ALA A 711 -18.38 6.89 10.75
N LYS A 712 -17.78 5.93 10.04
CA LYS A 712 -17.21 4.68 10.58
C LYS A 712 -15.83 4.42 10.00
N LEU A 713 -15.05 3.59 10.70
CA LEU A 713 -13.75 3.12 10.25
C LEU A 713 -13.81 1.61 10.04
N ARG A 714 -13.12 1.12 9.02
CA ARG A 714 -12.96 -0.30 8.72
C ARG A 714 -12.08 -1.00 9.77
N SER A 715 -11.02 -0.33 10.20
CA SER A 715 -9.97 -0.92 11.05
C SER A 715 -9.56 0.03 12.17
N ILE A 716 -10.42 0.16 13.18
CA ILE A 716 -10.13 0.94 14.40
C ILE A 716 -8.96 0.29 15.16
N VAL A 717 -8.08 1.11 15.71
CA VAL A 717 -6.98 0.62 16.56
C VAL A 717 -7.53 -0.10 17.80
N PRO A 718 -6.94 -1.23 18.23
CA PRO A 718 -7.47 -2.05 19.33
C PRO A 718 -7.81 -1.29 20.61
N GLU A 719 -7.04 -0.26 20.94
CA GLU A 719 -7.20 0.58 22.14
C GLU A 719 -8.51 1.37 22.16
N GLN A 720 -9.11 1.64 20.99
CA GLN A 720 -10.34 2.44 20.84
C GLN A 720 -11.57 1.59 20.48
N THR A 721 -11.44 0.26 20.42
CA THR A 721 -12.54 -0.65 19.99
C THR A 721 -13.81 -0.50 20.83
N ASN A 722 -13.69 -0.07 22.08
CA ASN A 722 -14.82 0.11 23.02
C ASN A 722 -15.36 1.56 23.07
N MET A 723 -14.85 2.47 22.24
CA MET A 723 -15.41 3.82 22.12
C MET A 723 -16.68 3.74 21.29
N ALA A 724 -17.82 3.98 21.94
CA ALA A 724 -19.17 3.96 21.34
C ALA A 724 -19.36 5.04 20.27
#